data_AF-A0A520A806-F1
#
_entry.id   AF-A0A520A806-F1
#
_cell.length_a   1.000
_cell.length_b   1.000
_cell.length_c   1.000
_cell.angle_alpha   90.00
_cell.angle_beta   90.00
_cell.angle_gamma   90.00
#
_symmetry.space_group_name_H-M   'P 1'
#
loop_
_entity.id
_entity.type
_entity.pdbx_description
1 polymer ?
#
loop_
_entity_poly.entity_id
_entity_poly.type
_entity_poly.pdbx_seq_one_letter_code
_entity_poly.pdbx_strand_id
1 'polypeptide(L)'
;MFLEVIKFELRYRLNRPATYIYFAIFLILSFLSVSWDGINIGGDTGKIKQNASIVLFGIAGTLSILPGLFFASAVMGVAILRDFEHKMESLIFTTNIDKFSYLGGRFIGSFIILLLISTGFIIGTSIGCQMPWIEKDTLLSVGIGQYVRPWIMLIVPNLFVFSCIFFASGALSRKMLFVYLQAIVLLAIYLISGTLIGNVENIEKAGIFDPFGYYAFAAETRYWTVAEKNLLSVPFTGYMLKNRLIWVSLALIVAAVTYALFKFRTIPSPIFKSRKVKTRENVAAVLAPIPFVKPSYSSGSGFKKVLTLSKLYFKETIRSVPFLGIGLVGIIILLVDAAYASQWNGQELYPVTSMIAGFAAEEMFPIIAIMTLFYAGEMVWKEKQLNFNQIYDSLPLSYGTPILSKFIALAGMIFVYLLCFIPIAIAIQLFKGFTHIELGVYFLVLITRVYISMLIYLAIMVFIQCVVSNKFIGFAISILFYIYIIFSDDIKVFNNLLIPNSGNLGNYSDMNGFAAGLEKFVVLKLYWAGIGMVLLVLAVLLYEKGTESSFRSRLDNMPQRFKGAQAIVLTMGLVLTLTMAGYYIYNTSVLNECNTPEKDKDLQVAYEKALKKKYEHILQPSVSNIVAQVELYPAVGDLDLKAVVTYKNLMPTPITELLIKFPNDDDLNFQKLQFSVPMKLIKNYKDFKFSVYKLDQPMQTGDSMLLNLSGKRINKGFRNGSSNVSYVKNGTFINNTDIFPQLGYNKDFELSDTKDRKGRGLKEQVGLPPISDAEAKRINLFGQRGRIGLEITIGTVAGQTAISPGYLMKTW
;
A
#
# COMPACT_ATOMS: atom_id res chain seq x y z
N MET A 1 -16.55 33.95 -31.73
CA MET A 1 -16.95 33.60 -30.35
C MET A 1 -16.22 32.36 -29.82
N PHE A 2 -16.22 31.24 -30.55
CA PHE A 2 -15.48 30.02 -30.16
C PHE A 2 -14.04 30.23 -29.66
N LEU A 3 -13.18 30.92 -30.43
CA LEU A 3 -11.79 31.21 -30.02
C LEU A 3 -11.71 32.08 -28.75
N GLU A 4 -12.67 32.99 -28.54
CA GLU A 4 -12.70 33.83 -27.34
C GLU A 4 -13.10 33.03 -26.10
N VAL A 5 -14.01 32.06 -26.23
CA VAL A 5 -14.33 31.12 -25.15
C VAL A 5 -13.11 30.27 -24.78
N ILE A 6 -12.34 29.81 -25.78
CA ILE A 6 -11.09 29.07 -25.56
C ILE A 6 -10.08 29.94 -24.83
N LYS A 7 -9.82 31.16 -25.31
CA LYS A 7 -8.88 32.11 -24.69
C LYS A 7 -9.28 32.43 -23.25
N PHE A 8 -10.57 32.63 -22.99
CA PHE A 8 -11.09 32.88 -21.65
C PHE A 8 -10.79 31.70 -20.71
N GLU A 9 -11.09 30.47 -21.15
CA GLU A 9 -10.86 29.28 -20.33
C GLU A 9 -9.36 29.03 -20.07
N LEU A 10 -8.52 29.24 -21.08
CA LEU A 10 -7.06 29.17 -20.94
C LEU A 10 -6.54 30.18 -19.92
N ARG A 11 -6.89 31.48 -20.08
CA ARG A 11 -6.47 32.54 -19.15
C ARG A 11 -6.98 32.28 -17.74
N TYR A 12 -8.22 31.82 -17.60
CA TYR A 12 -8.81 31.47 -16.31
C TYR A 12 -8.02 30.37 -15.60
N ARG A 13 -7.66 29.30 -16.31
CA ARG A 13 -6.95 28.15 -15.75
C ARG A 13 -5.47 28.43 -15.49
N LEU A 14 -4.80 29.17 -16.36
CA LEU A 14 -3.40 29.56 -16.17
C LEU A 14 -3.21 30.49 -14.97
N ASN A 15 -4.25 31.22 -14.56
CA ASN A 15 -4.23 32.03 -13.35
C ASN A 15 -4.57 31.24 -12.07
N ARG A 16 -4.95 29.96 -12.18
CA ARG A 16 -5.29 29.12 -11.03
C ARG A 16 -4.06 28.34 -10.53
N PRO A 17 -3.73 28.42 -9.23
CA PRO A 17 -2.64 27.64 -8.64
C PRO A 17 -2.78 26.12 -8.86
N ALA A 18 -4.02 25.61 -8.90
CA ALA A 18 -4.30 24.19 -9.10
C ALA A 18 -3.67 23.61 -10.37
N THR A 19 -3.61 24.37 -11.46
CA THR A 19 -3.02 23.92 -12.74
C THR A 19 -1.54 23.59 -12.57
N TYR A 20 -0.78 24.46 -11.90
CA TYR A 20 0.64 24.26 -11.64
C TYR A 20 0.90 23.16 -10.61
N ILE A 21 0.02 23.00 -9.62
CA ILE A 21 0.11 21.90 -8.65
C ILE A 21 -0.07 20.56 -9.37
N TYR A 22 -1.07 20.43 -10.25
CA TYR A 22 -1.29 19.19 -11.01
C TYR A 22 -0.12 18.89 -11.96
N PHE A 23 0.42 19.93 -12.61
CA PHE A 23 1.63 19.81 -13.41
C PHE A 23 2.83 19.34 -12.58
N ALA A 24 3.06 19.95 -11.41
CA ALA A 24 4.15 19.59 -10.50
C ALA A 24 4.01 18.14 -10.00
N ILE A 25 2.80 17.67 -9.71
CA ILE A 25 2.57 16.27 -9.32
C ILE A 25 2.91 15.33 -10.49
N PHE A 26 2.44 15.61 -11.71
CA PHE A 26 2.82 14.81 -12.89
C PHE A 26 4.33 14.79 -13.09
N LEU A 27 4.99 15.95 -12.96
CA LEU A 27 6.43 16.09 -13.10
C LEU A 27 7.18 15.32 -12.03
N ILE A 28 6.87 15.52 -10.76
CA ILE A 28 7.55 14.90 -9.62
C ILE A 28 7.38 13.38 -9.67
N LEU A 29 6.16 12.86 -9.89
CA LEU A 29 5.94 11.41 -9.95
C LEU A 29 6.70 10.77 -11.12
N SER A 30 6.69 11.41 -12.29
CA SER A 30 7.42 10.92 -13.46
C SER A 30 8.93 11.01 -13.29
N PHE A 31 9.42 12.08 -12.67
CA PHE A 31 10.82 12.27 -12.33
C PHE A 31 11.29 11.18 -11.36
N LEU A 32 10.60 11.06 -10.22
CA LEU A 32 10.93 10.09 -9.18
C LEU A 32 10.86 8.65 -9.69
N SER A 33 9.91 8.33 -10.56
CA SER A 33 9.76 6.97 -11.13
C SER A 33 10.96 6.47 -11.91
N VAL A 34 11.78 7.37 -12.45
CA VAL A 34 12.96 7.01 -13.24
C VAL A 34 14.24 7.32 -12.48
N SER A 35 14.25 8.38 -11.67
CA SER A 35 15.46 8.80 -10.97
C SER A 35 15.70 8.10 -9.65
N TRP A 36 14.66 7.56 -9.01
CA TRP A 36 14.77 7.02 -7.66
C TRP A 36 14.52 5.51 -7.68
N ASP A 37 15.55 4.74 -7.36
CA ASP A 37 15.53 3.27 -7.46
C ASP A 37 14.49 2.56 -6.59
N GLY A 38 14.11 3.18 -5.48
CA GLY A 38 12.99 2.71 -4.68
C GLY A 38 11.62 2.94 -5.35
N ILE A 39 11.41 4.01 -6.12
CA ILE A 39 10.07 4.35 -6.61
C ILE A 39 9.83 3.66 -7.95
N ASN A 40 9.39 2.40 -7.92
CA ASN A 40 9.08 1.63 -9.13
C ASN A 40 7.62 1.81 -9.55
N ILE A 41 7.34 2.86 -10.33
CA ILE A 41 6.02 3.08 -10.94
C ILE A 41 5.98 2.36 -12.29
N GLY A 42 5.15 1.31 -12.41
CA GLY A 42 4.99 0.55 -13.67
C GLY A 42 5.73 -0.78 -13.74
N GLY A 43 6.32 -1.25 -12.63
CA GLY A 43 6.93 -2.58 -12.47
C GLY A 43 8.40 -2.54 -12.09
N ASP A 44 8.91 -3.64 -11.52
CA ASP A 44 10.35 -3.78 -11.23
C ASP A 44 11.14 -3.83 -12.54
N THR A 45 12.17 -3.00 -12.62
CA THR A 45 13.01 -2.88 -13.80
C THR A 45 14.09 -3.94 -13.85
N GLY A 46 14.50 -4.58 -12.74
CA GLY A 46 15.47 -5.68 -12.74
C GLY A 46 16.61 -5.54 -13.78
N LYS A 47 16.61 -6.39 -14.82
CA LYS A 47 17.57 -6.36 -15.94
C LYS A 47 17.15 -5.47 -17.14
N ILE A 48 15.95 -4.91 -17.10
CA ILE A 48 15.39 -3.98 -18.08
C ILE A 48 15.90 -2.55 -17.77
N LYS A 49 16.29 -1.81 -18.79
CA LYS A 49 16.81 -0.44 -18.68
C LYS A 49 15.68 0.52 -18.29
N GLN A 50 15.95 1.48 -17.42
CA GLN A 50 14.94 2.35 -16.80
C GLN A 50 14.22 3.26 -17.82
N ASN A 51 14.90 3.64 -18.91
CA ASN A 51 14.32 4.44 -19.99
C ASN A 51 13.91 3.61 -21.21
N ALA A 52 13.88 2.28 -21.11
CA ALA A 52 13.37 1.43 -22.16
C ALA A 52 11.91 1.76 -22.48
N SER A 53 11.50 1.56 -23.75
CA SER A 53 10.15 1.92 -24.20
C SER A 53 9.08 1.24 -23.35
N ILE A 54 9.29 -0.01 -22.93
CA ILE A 54 8.33 -0.73 -22.08
C ILE A 54 8.14 -0.08 -20.71
N VAL A 55 9.22 0.39 -20.07
CA VAL A 55 9.18 1.01 -18.74
C VAL A 55 8.45 2.35 -18.82
N LEU A 56 8.77 3.17 -19.82
CA LEU A 56 8.10 4.47 -20.02
C LEU A 56 6.60 4.31 -20.33
N PHE A 57 6.21 3.26 -21.08
CA PHE A 57 4.79 2.93 -21.28
C PHE A 57 4.12 2.44 -19.98
N GLY A 58 4.82 1.67 -19.15
CA GLY A 58 4.37 1.27 -17.83
C GLY A 58 4.11 2.47 -16.92
N ILE A 59 5.07 3.41 -16.83
CA ILE A 59 4.93 4.66 -16.07
C ILE A 59 3.74 5.48 -16.60
N ALA A 60 3.68 5.70 -17.92
CA ALA A 60 2.59 6.44 -18.56
C ALA A 60 1.22 5.81 -18.30
N GLY A 61 1.16 4.48 -18.30
CA GLY A 61 -0.02 3.68 -17.95
C GLY A 61 -0.50 3.96 -16.53
N THR A 62 0.37 3.76 -15.55
CA THR A 62 0.06 4.00 -14.13
C THR A 62 -0.34 5.44 -13.85
N LEU A 63 0.36 6.42 -14.44
CA LEU A 63 0.03 7.83 -14.29
C LEU A 63 -1.28 8.21 -14.98
N SER A 64 -1.68 7.52 -16.04
CA SER A 64 -2.99 7.71 -16.68
C SER A 64 -4.13 7.20 -15.81
N ILE A 65 -3.93 6.10 -15.07
CA ILE A 65 -4.96 5.46 -14.25
C ILE A 65 -5.39 6.32 -13.07
N LEU A 66 -4.44 6.77 -12.24
CA LEU A 66 -4.76 7.53 -11.03
C LEU A 66 -4.65 9.05 -11.29
N PRO A 67 -3.46 9.67 -11.43
CA PRO A 67 -3.36 11.11 -11.67
C PRO A 67 -4.17 11.62 -12.86
N GLY A 68 -4.07 10.95 -14.01
CA GLY A 68 -4.74 11.34 -15.25
C GLY A 68 -6.26 11.39 -15.10
N LEU A 69 -6.84 10.35 -14.50
CA LEU A 69 -8.28 10.25 -14.24
C LEU A 69 -8.78 11.34 -13.29
N PHE A 70 -8.12 11.54 -12.14
CA PHE A 70 -8.55 12.54 -11.16
C PHE A 70 -8.35 13.97 -11.68
N PHE A 71 -7.26 14.26 -12.37
CA PHE A 71 -7.01 15.59 -12.93
C PHE A 71 -7.98 15.88 -14.08
N ALA A 72 -8.27 14.91 -14.95
CA ALA A 72 -9.29 15.06 -15.98
C ALA A 72 -10.66 15.38 -15.37
N SER A 73 -11.05 14.68 -14.30
CA SER A 73 -12.30 14.95 -13.57
C SER A 73 -12.33 16.37 -12.99
N ALA A 74 -11.26 16.80 -12.33
CA ALA A 74 -11.16 18.12 -11.69
C ALA A 74 -11.11 19.27 -12.70
N VAL A 75 -10.45 19.09 -13.85
CA VAL A 75 -10.35 20.12 -14.87
C VAL A 75 -11.62 20.17 -15.72
N MET A 76 -12.03 19.06 -16.32
CA MET A 76 -13.17 19.06 -17.26
C MET A 76 -14.51 19.24 -16.55
N GLY A 77 -14.69 18.64 -15.38
CA GLY A 77 -15.92 18.77 -14.59
C GLY A 77 -16.21 20.22 -14.20
N VAL A 78 -15.22 20.90 -13.64
CA VAL A 78 -15.35 22.30 -13.19
C VAL A 78 -15.61 23.24 -14.36
N ALA A 79 -15.02 22.99 -15.54
CA ALA A 79 -15.16 23.89 -16.69
C ALA A 79 -16.63 24.04 -17.14
N ILE A 80 -17.39 22.95 -17.10
CA ILE A 80 -18.81 22.96 -17.48
C ILE A 80 -19.73 23.28 -16.30
N LEU A 81 -19.36 22.90 -15.08
CA LEU A 81 -20.21 23.09 -13.89
C LEU A 81 -20.09 24.47 -13.24
N ARG A 82 -18.98 25.18 -13.46
CA ARG A 82 -18.70 26.50 -12.88
C ARG A 82 -19.87 27.47 -13.03
N ASP A 83 -20.50 27.53 -14.20
CA ASP A 83 -21.59 28.48 -14.43
C ASP A 83 -22.80 28.15 -13.57
N PHE A 84 -23.15 26.86 -13.48
CA PHE A 84 -24.27 26.39 -12.67
C PHE A 84 -24.01 26.54 -11.17
N GLU A 85 -22.78 26.32 -10.72
CA GLU A 85 -22.39 26.50 -9.31
C GLU A 85 -22.42 27.96 -8.88
N HIS A 86 -21.97 28.86 -9.74
CA HIS A 86 -21.97 30.30 -9.47
C HIS A 86 -23.25 31.02 -9.92
N LYS A 87 -24.28 30.29 -10.36
CA LYS A 87 -25.57 30.83 -10.82
C LYS A 87 -25.44 31.84 -11.98
N MET A 88 -24.43 31.66 -12.83
CA MET A 88 -24.15 32.51 -13.99
C MET A 88 -24.82 32.02 -15.27
N GLU A 89 -25.48 30.85 -15.24
CA GLU A 89 -26.12 30.25 -16.41
C GLU A 89 -27.21 31.14 -17.02
N SER A 90 -27.97 31.87 -16.19
CA SER A 90 -29.04 32.76 -16.66
C SER A 90 -28.49 33.98 -17.41
N LEU A 91 -27.28 34.44 -17.07
CA LEU A 91 -26.60 35.56 -17.73
C LEU A 91 -25.92 35.12 -19.03
N ILE A 92 -25.31 33.92 -19.03
CA ILE A 92 -24.58 33.43 -20.19
C ILE A 92 -25.56 32.93 -21.26
N PHE A 93 -26.65 32.27 -20.88
CA PHE A 93 -27.59 31.66 -21.83
C PHE A 93 -28.50 32.69 -22.53
N THR A 94 -28.51 33.95 -22.09
CA THR A 94 -29.21 35.06 -22.75
C THR A 94 -28.33 35.82 -23.73
N THR A 95 -27.03 35.51 -23.79
CA THR A 95 -26.12 36.10 -24.77
C THR A 95 -26.21 35.40 -26.13
N ASN A 96 -25.67 36.03 -27.19
CA ASN A 96 -25.61 35.47 -28.55
C ASN A 96 -24.61 34.30 -28.72
N ILE A 97 -24.20 33.64 -27.63
CA ILE A 97 -23.27 32.52 -27.68
C ILE A 97 -23.98 31.29 -28.23
N ASP A 98 -23.47 30.77 -29.34
CA ASP A 98 -23.95 29.52 -29.92
C ASP A 98 -23.51 28.30 -29.10
N LYS A 99 -24.28 27.21 -29.25
CA LYS A 99 -24.06 25.96 -28.52
C LYS A 99 -22.70 25.34 -28.79
N PHE A 100 -22.21 25.41 -30.03
CA PHE A 100 -20.90 24.90 -30.41
C PHE A 100 -19.78 25.73 -29.79
N SER A 101 -19.87 27.07 -29.84
CA SER A 101 -18.91 27.94 -29.15
C SER A 101 -18.87 27.71 -27.65
N TYR A 102 -20.03 27.53 -27.01
CA TYR A 102 -20.11 27.32 -25.57
C TYR A 102 -19.50 25.98 -25.13
N LEU A 103 -19.98 24.86 -25.69
CA LEU A 103 -19.52 23.53 -25.28
C LEU A 103 -18.13 23.22 -25.82
N GLY A 104 -17.93 23.39 -27.13
CA GLY A 104 -16.66 23.07 -27.79
C GLY A 104 -15.53 23.98 -27.30
N GLY A 105 -15.80 25.27 -27.11
CA GLY A 105 -14.79 26.21 -26.63
C GLY A 105 -14.29 25.88 -25.22
N ARG A 106 -15.21 25.53 -24.30
CA ARG A 106 -14.85 25.11 -22.94
C ARG A 106 -14.14 23.77 -22.90
N PHE A 107 -14.62 22.81 -23.70
CA PHE A 107 -14.00 21.49 -23.81
C PHE A 107 -12.55 21.61 -24.29
N ILE A 108 -12.32 22.27 -25.42
CA ILE A 108 -10.99 22.42 -26.01
C ILE A 108 -10.08 23.24 -25.11
N GLY A 109 -10.56 24.38 -24.58
CA GLY A 109 -9.75 25.21 -23.67
C GLY A 109 -9.29 24.45 -22.43
N SER A 110 -10.17 23.64 -21.83
CA SER A 110 -9.84 22.81 -20.66
C SER A 110 -8.97 21.60 -21.02
N PHE A 111 -9.20 21.00 -22.19
CA PHE A 111 -8.42 19.87 -22.67
C PHE A 111 -6.97 20.28 -23.00
N ILE A 112 -6.75 21.45 -23.59
CA ILE A 112 -5.40 21.99 -23.80
C ILE A 112 -4.65 22.16 -22.47
N ILE A 113 -5.33 22.62 -21.42
CA ILE A 113 -4.74 22.72 -20.08
C ILE A 113 -4.38 21.34 -19.53
N LEU A 114 -5.21 20.32 -19.75
CA LEU A 114 -4.87 18.95 -19.37
C LEU A 114 -3.67 18.41 -20.13
N LEU A 115 -3.57 18.68 -21.43
CA LEU A 115 -2.39 18.34 -22.22
C LEU A 115 -1.15 19.02 -21.63
N LEU A 116 -1.23 20.31 -21.30
CA LEU A 116 -0.14 21.05 -20.65
C LEU A 116 0.23 20.45 -19.29
N ILE A 117 -0.73 20.09 -18.45
CA ILE A 117 -0.46 19.41 -17.17
C ILE A 117 0.28 18.09 -17.42
N SER A 118 -0.15 17.33 -18.42
CA SER A 118 0.42 16.01 -18.73
C SER A 118 1.81 16.05 -19.37
N THR A 119 2.25 17.20 -19.92
CA THR A 119 3.65 17.33 -20.40
C THR A 119 4.66 17.24 -19.26
N GLY A 120 4.21 17.39 -18.01
CA GLY A 120 4.99 17.06 -16.82
C GLY A 120 5.56 15.63 -16.88
N PHE A 121 4.90 14.68 -17.53
CA PHE A 121 5.45 13.35 -17.76
C PHE A 121 6.71 13.33 -18.64
N ILE A 122 6.68 14.04 -19.77
CA ILE A 122 7.81 14.10 -20.71
C ILE A 122 8.99 14.80 -20.04
N ILE A 123 8.72 15.93 -19.39
CA ILE A 123 9.74 16.73 -18.70
C ILE A 123 10.31 15.94 -17.51
N GLY A 124 9.45 15.34 -16.69
CA GLY A 124 9.85 14.58 -15.52
C GLY A 124 10.70 13.36 -15.87
N THR A 125 10.25 12.52 -16.81
CA THR A 125 11.03 11.33 -17.23
C THR A 125 12.35 11.70 -17.91
N SER A 126 12.36 12.73 -18.78
CA SER A 126 13.56 13.20 -19.46
C SER A 126 14.60 13.78 -18.49
N ILE A 127 14.18 14.65 -17.56
CA ILE A 127 15.05 15.21 -16.52
C ILE A 127 15.49 14.11 -15.56
N GLY A 128 14.58 13.20 -15.19
CA GLY A 128 14.85 12.06 -14.31
C GLY A 128 16.01 11.21 -14.83
N CYS A 129 15.98 10.81 -16.11
CA CYS A 129 17.06 10.03 -16.74
C CYS A 129 18.42 10.74 -16.79
N GLN A 130 18.46 12.07 -16.63
CA GLN A 130 19.69 12.86 -16.71
C GLN A 130 20.33 13.10 -15.34
N MET A 131 19.72 12.59 -14.26
CA MET A 131 20.21 12.85 -12.92
C MET A 131 21.54 12.14 -12.64
N PRO A 132 22.49 12.82 -11.95
CA PRO A 132 23.87 12.35 -11.82
C PRO A 132 24.04 11.11 -10.94
N TRP A 133 23.03 10.77 -10.13
CA TRP A 133 23.06 9.60 -9.25
C TRP A 133 22.59 8.31 -9.92
N ILE A 134 22.14 8.35 -11.19
CA ILE A 134 21.75 7.16 -11.94
C ILE A 134 22.98 6.57 -12.64
N GLU A 135 23.18 5.26 -12.52
CA GLU A 135 24.23 4.57 -13.27
C GLU A 135 23.95 4.64 -14.78
N LYS A 136 24.88 5.19 -15.57
CA LYS A 136 24.70 5.34 -17.02
C LYS A 136 24.38 4.02 -17.74
N ASP A 137 24.85 2.91 -17.21
CA ASP A 137 24.61 1.59 -17.76
C ASP A 137 23.18 1.10 -17.57
N THR A 138 22.37 1.66 -16.67
CA THR A 138 20.94 1.33 -16.53
C THR A 138 20.07 2.06 -17.55
N LEU A 139 20.67 2.94 -18.36
CA LEU A 139 20.00 3.75 -19.36
C LEU A 139 20.45 3.37 -20.77
N LEU A 140 19.52 3.54 -21.72
CA LEU A 140 19.76 3.49 -23.15
C LEU A 140 20.07 4.89 -23.67
N SER A 141 20.89 5.00 -24.71
CA SER A 141 21.04 6.26 -25.45
C SER A 141 19.83 6.45 -26.36
N VAL A 142 18.88 7.27 -25.92
CA VAL A 142 17.57 7.43 -26.59
C VAL A 142 17.24 8.90 -26.80
N GLY A 143 16.67 9.21 -27.96
CA GLY A 143 16.22 10.56 -28.29
C GLY A 143 14.91 10.93 -27.57
N ILE A 144 14.53 12.21 -27.63
CA ILE A 144 13.32 12.71 -26.95
C ILE A 144 12.03 12.00 -27.40
N GLY A 145 12.00 11.48 -28.63
CA GLY A 145 10.88 10.74 -29.19
C GLY A 145 10.48 9.51 -28.38
N GLN A 146 11.41 8.90 -27.63
CA GLN A 146 11.11 7.76 -26.76
C GLN A 146 10.24 8.15 -25.56
N TYR A 147 10.40 9.36 -25.03
CA TYR A 147 9.56 9.89 -23.95
C TYR A 147 8.22 10.44 -24.46
N VAL A 148 8.21 10.98 -25.69
CA VAL A 148 6.99 11.54 -26.31
C VAL A 148 6.03 10.44 -26.77
N ARG A 149 6.52 9.31 -27.26
CA ARG A 149 5.70 8.18 -27.74
C ARG A 149 4.64 7.70 -26.74
N PRO A 150 4.98 7.30 -25.49
CA PRO A 150 3.98 6.88 -24.52
C PRO A 150 3.00 7.99 -24.15
N TRP A 151 3.45 9.25 -24.18
CA TRP A 151 2.57 10.40 -23.96
C TRP A 151 1.49 10.49 -25.06
N ILE A 152 1.86 10.42 -26.34
CA ILE A 152 0.92 10.49 -27.47
C ILE A 152 0.05 9.23 -27.57
N MET A 153 0.62 8.04 -27.36
CA MET A 153 -0.06 6.77 -27.63
C MET A 153 -0.93 6.28 -26.47
N LEU A 154 -0.67 6.75 -25.25
CA LEU A 154 -1.32 6.28 -24.03
C LEU A 154 -1.98 7.42 -23.26
N ILE A 155 -1.20 8.42 -22.82
CA ILE A 155 -1.71 9.50 -21.95
C ILE A 155 -2.75 10.36 -22.68
N VAL A 156 -2.45 10.85 -23.89
CA VAL A 156 -3.34 11.75 -24.63
C VAL A 156 -4.70 11.09 -24.96
N PRO A 157 -4.76 9.86 -25.51
CA PRO A 157 -6.03 9.18 -25.76
C PRO A 157 -6.82 8.95 -24.47
N ASN A 158 -6.16 8.54 -23.39
CA ASN A 158 -6.83 8.34 -22.10
C ASN A 158 -7.43 9.64 -21.56
N LEU A 159 -6.66 10.73 -21.56
CA LEU A 159 -7.15 12.05 -21.15
C LEU A 159 -8.32 12.51 -22.03
N PHE A 160 -8.30 12.23 -23.33
CA PHE A 160 -9.41 12.56 -24.23
C PHE A 160 -10.68 11.78 -23.87
N VAL A 161 -10.56 10.46 -23.67
CA VAL A 161 -11.69 9.60 -23.27
C VAL A 161 -12.30 10.07 -21.95
N PHE A 162 -11.46 10.30 -20.93
CA PHE A 162 -11.92 10.81 -19.63
C PHE A 162 -12.57 12.18 -19.77
N SER A 163 -11.99 13.05 -20.59
CA SER A 163 -12.51 14.39 -20.82
C SER A 163 -13.90 14.36 -21.42
N CYS A 164 -14.15 13.53 -22.42
CA CYS A 164 -15.48 13.37 -23.01
C CYS A 164 -16.50 12.85 -21.98
N ILE A 165 -16.13 11.84 -21.19
CA ILE A 165 -17.01 11.21 -20.20
C ILE A 165 -17.37 12.18 -19.06
N PHE A 166 -16.36 12.84 -18.46
CA PHE A 166 -16.55 13.78 -17.36
C PHE A 166 -17.24 15.07 -17.78
N PHE A 167 -16.92 15.59 -18.97
CA PHE A 167 -17.59 16.76 -19.50
C PHE A 167 -19.06 16.45 -19.80
N ALA A 168 -19.36 15.26 -20.34
CA ALA A 168 -20.72 14.80 -20.60
C ALA A 168 -21.57 14.73 -19.33
N SER A 169 -21.07 14.11 -18.26
CA SER A 169 -21.81 14.04 -17.00
C SER A 169 -22.02 15.42 -16.39
N GLY A 170 -21.01 16.28 -16.39
CA GLY A 170 -21.14 17.65 -15.89
C GLY A 170 -22.19 18.43 -16.66
N ALA A 171 -22.14 18.39 -18.00
CA ALA A 171 -23.08 19.08 -18.88
C ALA A 171 -24.54 18.63 -18.69
N LEU A 172 -24.77 17.32 -18.54
CA LEU A 172 -26.12 16.74 -18.49
C LEU A 172 -26.69 16.72 -17.06
N SER A 173 -25.88 16.41 -16.05
CA SER A 173 -26.35 16.28 -14.65
C SER A 173 -26.40 17.60 -13.90
N ARG A 174 -25.56 18.57 -14.30
CA ARG A 174 -25.37 19.86 -13.64
C ARG A 174 -24.98 19.75 -12.15
N LYS A 175 -24.36 18.63 -11.75
CA LYS A 175 -23.95 18.35 -10.38
C LYS A 175 -22.56 17.72 -10.36
N MET A 176 -21.63 18.30 -9.59
CA MET A 176 -20.25 17.77 -9.43
C MET A 176 -20.22 16.32 -8.96
N LEU A 177 -21.22 15.93 -8.17
CA LEU A 177 -21.38 14.58 -7.64
C LEU A 177 -21.31 13.49 -8.73
N PHE A 178 -21.93 13.70 -9.89
CA PHE A 178 -21.93 12.70 -10.96
C PHE A 178 -20.61 12.63 -11.72
N VAL A 179 -19.86 13.74 -11.77
CA VAL A 179 -18.54 13.78 -12.37
C VAL A 179 -17.56 12.95 -11.55
N TYR A 180 -17.62 13.05 -10.22
CA TYR A 180 -16.78 12.23 -9.33
C TYR A 180 -17.15 10.75 -9.37
N LEU A 181 -18.45 10.43 -9.43
CA LEU A 181 -18.92 9.04 -9.50
C LEU A 181 -18.38 8.31 -10.75
N GLN A 182 -18.25 9.01 -11.88
CA GLN A 182 -17.70 8.40 -13.10
C GLN A 182 -16.23 8.00 -12.97
N ALA A 183 -15.42 8.74 -12.22
CA ALA A 183 -14.01 8.38 -12.05
C ALA A 183 -13.92 7.04 -11.31
N ILE A 184 -14.74 6.88 -10.28
CA ILE A 184 -14.84 5.64 -9.51
C ILE A 184 -15.35 4.49 -10.41
N VAL A 185 -16.35 4.73 -11.26
CA VAL A 185 -16.85 3.71 -12.19
C VAL A 185 -15.80 3.30 -13.22
N LEU A 186 -15.05 4.24 -13.80
CA LEU A 186 -13.97 3.92 -14.74
C LEU A 186 -12.85 3.12 -14.06
N LEU A 187 -12.48 3.50 -12.84
CA LEU A 187 -11.53 2.75 -12.03
C LEU A 187 -12.04 1.34 -11.73
N ALA A 188 -13.32 1.20 -11.40
CA ALA A 188 -13.96 -0.10 -11.18
C ALA A 188 -13.89 -0.98 -12.44
N ILE A 189 -14.24 -0.44 -13.60
CA ILE A 189 -14.19 -1.18 -14.88
C ILE A 189 -12.77 -1.68 -15.15
N TYR A 190 -11.75 -0.87 -14.85
CA TYR A 190 -10.36 -1.29 -14.98
C TYR A 190 -9.99 -2.44 -14.05
N LEU A 191 -10.29 -2.31 -12.75
CA LEU A 191 -10.01 -3.35 -11.76
C LEU A 191 -10.71 -4.67 -12.15
N ILE A 192 -12.00 -4.59 -12.49
CA ILE A 192 -12.81 -5.73 -12.94
C ILE A 192 -12.25 -6.34 -14.23
N SER A 193 -11.80 -5.53 -15.19
CA SER A 193 -11.19 -6.03 -16.43
C SER A 193 -9.90 -6.80 -16.14
N GLY A 194 -9.12 -6.33 -15.18
CA GLY A 194 -7.92 -7.00 -14.71
C GLY A 194 -8.21 -8.36 -14.08
N THR A 195 -9.26 -8.48 -13.28
CA THR A 195 -9.49 -9.67 -12.46
C THR A 195 -10.42 -10.68 -13.12
N LEU A 196 -11.51 -10.28 -13.78
CA LEU A 196 -12.38 -11.20 -14.54
C LEU A 196 -11.72 -11.72 -15.81
N ILE A 197 -10.92 -10.87 -16.47
CA ILE A 197 -10.48 -11.11 -17.85
C ILE A 197 -8.95 -11.28 -17.93
N GLY A 198 -8.19 -10.70 -17.00
CA GLY A 198 -6.72 -10.68 -17.02
C GLY A 198 -6.04 -11.97 -16.54
N ASN A 199 -6.73 -13.11 -16.54
CA ASN A 199 -6.04 -14.40 -16.34
C ASN A 199 -4.99 -14.64 -17.42
N VAL A 200 -4.03 -15.51 -17.09
CA VAL A 200 -2.96 -15.97 -17.99
C VAL A 200 -3.51 -16.36 -19.38
N GLU A 201 -4.74 -16.83 -19.48
CA GLU A 201 -5.35 -17.25 -20.75
C GLU A 201 -6.13 -16.16 -21.49
N ASN A 202 -6.59 -15.10 -20.81
CA ASN A 202 -7.57 -14.15 -21.38
C ASN A 202 -7.08 -12.68 -21.41
N ILE A 203 -5.79 -12.43 -21.13
CA ILE A 203 -5.20 -11.06 -21.09
C ILE A 203 -5.51 -10.21 -22.34
N GLU A 204 -5.65 -10.84 -23.50
CA GLU A 204 -6.01 -10.19 -24.76
C GLU A 204 -7.41 -9.57 -24.72
N LYS A 205 -8.39 -10.28 -24.15
CA LYS A 205 -9.75 -9.78 -23.95
C LYS A 205 -9.75 -8.68 -22.89
N ALA A 206 -8.94 -8.81 -21.85
CA ALA A 206 -8.80 -7.77 -20.82
C ALA A 206 -8.29 -6.47 -21.46
N GLY A 207 -7.32 -6.60 -22.38
CA GLY A 207 -6.80 -5.47 -23.15
C GLY A 207 -7.85 -4.75 -23.99
N ILE A 208 -8.91 -5.43 -24.46
CA ILE A 208 -9.99 -4.79 -25.24
C ILE A 208 -10.92 -3.96 -24.32
N PHE A 209 -11.29 -4.52 -23.17
CA PHE A 209 -12.23 -3.90 -22.23
C PHE A 209 -11.58 -2.92 -21.25
N ASP A 210 -10.26 -2.84 -21.21
CA ASP A 210 -9.53 -1.91 -20.37
C ASP A 210 -9.66 -0.44 -20.86
N PRO A 211 -10.33 0.46 -20.12
CA PRO A 211 -10.48 1.87 -20.52
C PRO A 211 -9.16 2.67 -20.52
N PHE A 212 -8.12 2.16 -19.88
CA PHE A 212 -6.80 2.80 -19.79
C PHE A 212 -5.80 2.20 -20.80
N GLY A 213 -6.07 0.99 -21.30
CA GLY A 213 -5.24 0.22 -22.24
C GLY A 213 -3.87 -0.18 -21.70
N TYR A 214 -3.75 -0.31 -20.38
CA TYR A 214 -2.60 -0.91 -19.70
C TYR A 214 -2.50 -2.41 -19.98
N TYR A 215 -3.60 -3.15 -19.91
CA TYR A 215 -3.65 -4.57 -20.24
C TYR A 215 -3.43 -4.84 -21.73
N ALA A 216 -3.84 -3.91 -22.60
CA ALA A 216 -3.55 -4.00 -24.03
C ALA A 216 -2.03 -3.91 -24.29
N PHE A 217 -1.35 -3.01 -23.57
CA PHE A 217 0.10 -2.90 -23.56
C PHE A 217 0.79 -4.14 -22.97
N ALA A 218 0.28 -4.66 -21.84
CA ALA A 218 0.83 -5.84 -21.19
C ALA A 218 0.68 -7.10 -22.06
N ALA A 219 -0.45 -7.26 -22.76
CA ALA A 219 -0.69 -8.38 -23.68
C ALA A 219 0.29 -8.37 -24.86
N GLU A 220 0.54 -7.22 -25.47
CA GLU A 220 1.42 -7.09 -26.64
C GLU A 220 2.90 -7.36 -26.30
N THR A 221 3.33 -7.00 -25.09
CA THR A 221 4.73 -7.11 -24.63
C THR A 221 5.01 -8.36 -23.80
N ARG A 222 4.01 -9.22 -23.61
CA ARG A 222 4.04 -10.34 -22.66
C ARG A 222 5.17 -11.34 -22.91
N TYR A 223 5.37 -11.70 -24.17
CA TYR A 223 6.33 -12.72 -24.58
C TYR A 223 7.72 -12.15 -24.90
N TRP A 224 7.95 -10.85 -24.65
CA TRP A 224 9.25 -10.25 -24.89
C TRP A 224 10.28 -10.74 -23.87
N THR A 225 11.41 -11.22 -24.39
CA THR A 225 12.61 -11.48 -23.61
C THR A 225 13.18 -10.18 -23.02
N VAL A 226 14.06 -10.29 -22.02
CA VAL A 226 14.72 -9.11 -21.42
C VAL A 226 15.50 -8.29 -22.47
N ALA A 227 16.12 -8.97 -23.43
CA ALA A 227 16.83 -8.31 -24.52
C ALA A 227 15.88 -7.52 -25.43
N GLU A 228 14.75 -8.13 -25.82
CA GLU A 228 13.71 -7.47 -26.63
C GLU A 228 13.07 -6.30 -25.90
N LYS A 229 12.78 -6.43 -24.60
CA LYS A 229 12.25 -5.35 -23.76
C LYS A 229 13.15 -4.12 -23.72
N ASN A 230 14.45 -4.31 -23.88
CA ASN A 230 15.44 -3.22 -23.92
C ASN A 230 15.64 -2.61 -25.31
N LEU A 231 15.49 -3.40 -26.37
CA LEU A 231 15.81 -2.96 -27.74
C LEU A 231 14.57 -2.51 -28.53
N LEU A 232 13.42 -3.16 -28.32
CA LEU A 232 12.22 -2.90 -29.09
C LEU A 232 11.43 -1.73 -28.52
N SER A 233 10.88 -0.92 -29.44
CA SER A 233 9.84 0.05 -29.10
C SER A 233 8.49 -0.64 -29.07
N VAL A 234 7.63 -0.24 -28.12
CA VAL A 234 6.24 -0.73 -28.06
C VAL A 234 5.53 -0.39 -29.36
N PRO A 235 5.05 -1.39 -30.13
CA PRO A 235 4.38 -1.13 -31.39
C PRO A 235 2.96 -0.62 -31.16
N PHE A 236 2.51 0.32 -31.99
CA PHE A 236 1.13 0.80 -31.97
C PHE A 236 0.24 -0.04 -32.90
N THR A 237 0.24 -1.35 -32.68
CA THR A 237 -0.46 -2.36 -33.47
C THR A 237 -1.24 -3.30 -32.55
N GLY A 238 -1.85 -4.36 -33.11
CA GLY A 238 -2.41 -5.45 -32.33
C GLY A 238 -3.50 -4.98 -31.36
N TYR A 239 -3.34 -5.35 -30.09
CA TYR A 239 -4.33 -5.07 -29.04
C TYR A 239 -4.37 -3.59 -28.64
N MET A 240 -3.22 -2.91 -28.67
CA MET A 240 -3.15 -1.49 -28.33
C MET A 240 -3.97 -0.65 -29.30
N LEU A 241 -3.80 -0.85 -30.61
CA LEU A 241 -4.56 -0.10 -31.61
C LEU A 241 -6.07 -0.37 -31.52
N LYS A 242 -6.47 -1.64 -31.39
CA LYS A 242 -7.88 -2.04 -31.23
C LYS A 242 -8.52 -1.37 -30.01
N ASN A 243 -7.83 -1.40 -28.87
CA ASN A 243 -8.28 -0.73 -27.65
C ASN A 243 -8.51 0.78 -27.88
N ARG A 244 -7.52 1.48 -28.47
CA ARG A 244 -7.62 2.93 -28.69
C ARG A 244 -8.75 3.29 -29.64
N LEU A 245 -8.94 2.53 -30.71
CA LEU A 245 -10.06 2.76 -31.63
C LEU A 245 -11.41 2.61 -30.94
N ILE A 246 -11.60 1.57 -30.12
CA ILE A 246 -12.86 1.33 -29.40
C ILE A 246 -13.16 2.48 -28.43
N TRP A 247 -12.21 2.81 -27.55
CA TRP A 247 -12.45 3.78 -26.48
C TRP A 247 -12.52 5.22 -27.00
N VAL A 248 -11.70 5.59 -27.99
CA VAL A 248 -11.82 6.92 -28.63
C VAL A 248 -13.12 7.04 -29.41
N SER A 249 -13.57 5.98 -30.10
CA SER A 249 -14.88 5.98 -30.76
C SER A 249 -16.02 6.13 -29.75
N LEU A 250 -15.95 5.42 -28.63
CA LEU A 250 -16.92 5.57 -27.54
C LEU A 250 -16.93 7.01 -26.99
N ALA A 251 -15.76 7.61 -26.78
CA ALA A 251 -15.63 8.99 -26.32
C ALA A 251 -16.25 10.00 -27.32
N LEU A 252 -16.04 9.81 -28.61
CA LEU A 252 -16.66 10.62 -29.67
C LEU A 252 -18.18 10.46 -29.68
N ILE A 253 -18.70 9.23 -29.53
CA ILE A 253 -20.14 8.98 -29.39
C ILE A 253 -20.69 9.71 -28.17
N VAL A 254 -20.03 9.63 -27.02
CA VAL A 254 -20.44 10.34 -25.80
C VAL A 254 -20.43 11.86 -26.01
N ALA A 255 -19.42 12.40 -26.68
CA ALA A 255 -19.35 13.82 -27.02
C ALA A 255 -20.49 14.26 -27.96
N ALA A 256 -20.79 13.46 -29.00
CA ALA A 256 -21.89 13.70 -29.94
C ALA A 256 -23.26 13.63 -29.25
N VAL A 257 -23.48 12.64 -28.38
CA VAL A 257 -24.70 12.51 -27.56
C VAL A 257 -24.85 13.69 -26.61
N THR A 258 -23.76 14.11 -25.96
CA THR A 258 -23.77 15.30 -25.10
C THR A 258 -24.14 16.55 -25.87
N TYR A 259 -23.54 16.73 -27.06
CA TYR A 259 -23.89 17.82 -27.94
C TYR A 259 -25.36 17.73 -28.36
N ALA A 260 -25.91 16.57 -28.71
CA ALA A 260 -27.32 16.45 -29.09
C ALA A 260 -28.28 16.78 -27.93
N LEU A 261 -28.02 16.24 -26.73
CA LEU A 261 -28.90 16.35 -25.56
C LEU A 261 -28.82 17.69 -24.84
N PHE A 262 -27.68 18.38 -24.89
CA PHE A 262 -27.50 19.65 -24.18
C PHE A 262 -28.46 20.73 -24.71
N LYS A 263 -29.16 21.42 -23.81
CA LYS A 263 -30.03 22.56 -24.14
C LYS A 263 -29.77 23.70 -23.16
N PHE A 264 -29.76 24.93 -23.67
CA PHE A 264 -29.73 26.16 -22.87
C PHE A 264 -31.06 26.32 -22.12
N ARG A 265 -31.17 25.62 -20.99
CA ARG A 265 -32.32 25.69 -20.08
C ARG A 265 -31.80 26.06 -18.71
N THR A 266 -32.44 27.00 -18.02
CA THR A 266 -32.08 27.37 -16.63
C THR A 266 -32.57 26.33 -15.63
N ILE A 267 -33.72 25.69 -15.90
CA ILE A 267 -34.29 24.65 -15.04
C ILE A 267 -33.96 23.25 -15.62
N PRO A 268 -33.34 22.34 -14.86
CA PRO A 268 -33.10 20.97 -15.31
C PRO A 268 -34.43 20.23 -15.50
N SER A 269 -34.63 19.65 -16.68
CA SER A 269 -35.73 18.69 -16.91
C SER A 269 -35.29 17.34 -16.33
N PRO A 270 -36.05 16.73 -15.40
CA PRO A 270 -35.63 15.47 -14.84
C PRO A 270 -35.72 14.37 -15.91
N ILE A 271 -34.63 13.63 -16.09
CA ILE A 271 -34.54 12.48 -17.02
C ILE A 271 -35.53 11.37 -16.60
N PHE A 272 -35.88 11.29 -15.32
CA PHE A 272 -36.94 10.42 -14.81
C PHE A 272 -38.20 11.23 -14.50
N LYS A 273 -39.39 10.68 -14.82
CA LYS A 273 -40.69 11.28 -14.53
C LYS A 273 -40.70 11.85 -13.10
N SER A 274 -40.76 13.17 -13.00
CA SER A 274 -41.00 13.87 -11.75
C SER A 274 -42.25 13.27 -11.11
N ARG A 275 -42.09 12.66 -9.94
CA ARG A 275 -43.20 12.38 -9.03
C ARG A 275 -43.91 13.72 -8.85
N LYS A 276 -45.17 13.82 -9.31
CA LYS A 276 -46.01 15.03 -9.14
C LYS A 276 -45.69 15.61 -7.77
N VAL A 277 -45.08 16.79 -7.75
CA VAL A 277 -44.95 17.56 -6.52
C VAL A 277 -46.38 17.72 -6.06
N LYS A 278 -46.78 16.99 -5.01
CA LYS A 278 -48.00 17.31 -4.29
C LYS A 278 -47.78 18.75 -3.88
N THR A 279 -48.52 19.66 -4.52
CA THR A 279 -48.70 21.03 -4.05
C THR A 279 -48.88 20.88 -2.55
N ARG A 280 -47.89 21.34 -1.78
CA ARG A 280 -48.11 21.45 -0.34
C ARG A 280 -49.28 22.40 -0.26
N GLU A 281 -50.44 21.89 0.13
CA GLU A 281 -51.49 22.73 0.66
C GLU A 281 -50.81 23.67 1.63
N ASN A 282 -51.03 24.98 1.45
CA ASN A 282 -50.62 25.97 2.42
C ASN A 282 -51.28 25.56 3.73
N VAL A 283 -50.54 24.82 4.55
CA VAL A 283 -50.92 24.59 5.93
C VAL A 283 -50.93 25.98 6.52
N ALA A 284 -52.14 26.51 6.77
CA ALA A 284 -52.33 27.76 7.47
C ALA A 284 -51.38 27.73 8.67
N ALA A 285 -50.51 28.73 8.77
CA ALA A 285 -49.52 28.81 9.83
C ALA A 285 -50.28 28.76 11.16
N VAL A 286 -50.32 27.60 11.80
CA VAL A 286 -50.80 27.48 13.16
C VAL A 286 -49.80 28.27 13.98
N LEU A 287 -50.20 29.46 14.42
CA LEU A 287 -49.52 30.28 15.43
C LEU A 287 -49.62 29.55 16.78
N ALA A 288 -49.12 28.32 16.86
CA ALA A 288 -48.84 27.70 18.13
C ALA A 288 -47.67 28.47 18.75
N PRO A 289 -47.76 28.93 20.00
CA PRO A 289 -46.63 29.54 20.68
C PRO A 289 -45.49 28.53 20.66
N ILE A 290 -44.40 28.86 19.96
CA ILE A 290 -43.20 28.04 19.93
C ILE A 290 -42.67 28.05 21.38
N PRO A 291 -42.67 26.91 22.09
CA PRO A 291 -42.22 26.90 23.47
C PRO A 291 -40.77 27.39 23.50
N PHE A 292 -40.54 28.50 24.21
CA PHE A 292 -39.21 29.07 24.38
C PHE A 292 -38.43 28.16 25.34
N VAL A 293 -37.80 27.13 24.79
CA VAL A 293 -37.00 26.19 25.58
C VAL A 293 -35.80 26.95 26.15
N LYS A 294 -35.69 27.04 27.48
CA LYS A 294 -34.51 27.61 28.14
C LYS A 294 -33.28 26.75 27.75
N PRO A 295 -32.26 27.32 27.08
CA PRO A 295 -31.07 26.55 26.72
C PRO A 295 -30.32 26.13 27.99
N SER A 296 -30.18 24.82 28.20
CA SER A 296 -29.32 24.29 29.28
C SER A 296 -27.89 24.12 28.77
N TYR A 297 -26.94 24.72 29.47
CA TYR A 297 -25.51 24.70 29.13
C TYR A 297 -24.69 23.74 30.02
N SER A 298 -25.30 22.63 30.47
CA SER A 298 -24.61 21.63 31.28
C SER A 298 -23.64 20.79 30.43
N SER A 299 -22.61 20.18 31.02
CA SER A 299 -21.67 19.29 30.31
C SER A 299 -22.37 18.12 29.62
N GLY A 300 -23.49 17.62 30.19
CA GLY A 300 -24.34 16.61 29.57
C GLY A 300 -25.05 17.08 28.29
N SER A 301 -25.29 18.38 28.13
CA SER A 301 -25.79 18.97 26.87
C SER A 301 -24.74 18.92 25.76
N GLY A 302 -23.45 19.03 26.08
CA GLY A 302 -22.34 18.97 25.13
C GLY A 302 -22.23 17.61 24.45
N PHE A 303 -22.29 16.53 25.24
CA PHE A 303 -22.28 15.16 24.71
C PHE A 303 -23.50 14.88 23.82
N LYS A 304 -24.70 15.30 24.24
CA LYS A 304 -25.92 15.18 23.43
C LYS A 304 -25.82 15.94 22.10
N LYS A 305 -25.20 17.13 22.09
CA LYS A 305 -24.94 17.90 20.85
C LYS A 305 -24.02 17.13 19.92
N VAL A 306 -22.90 16.59 20.43
CA VAL A 306 -21.98 15.76 19.63
C VAL A 306 -22.69 14.55 19.05
N LEU A 307 -23.43 13.79 19.87
CA LEU A 307 -24.12 12.59 19.41
C LEU A 307 -25.20 12.90 18.35
N THR A 308 -25.96 13.98 18.55
CA THR A 308 -27.02 14.39 17.61
C THR A 308 -26.44 14.84 16.27
N LEU A 309 -25.38 15.66 16.30
CA LEU A 309 -24.69 16.08 15.08
C LEU A 309 -23.97 14.91 14.40
N SER A 310 -23.37 14.00 15.16
CA SER A 310 -22.74 12.78 14.62
C SER A 310 -23.78 11.93 13.90
N LYS A 311 -24.95 11.71 14.52
CA LYS A 311 -26.06 10.95 13.89
C LYS A 311 -26.58 11.63 12.64
N LEU A 312 -26.66 12.97 12.62
CA LEU A 312 -27.05 13.74 11.45
C LEU A 312 -26.05 13.53 10.31
N TYR A 313 -24.76 13.81 10.55
CA TYR A 313 -23.72 13.66 9.53
C TYR A 313 -23.57 12.22 9.06
N PHE A 314 -23.66 11.24 9.95
CA PHE A 314 -23.62 9.81 9.62
C PHE A 314 -24.76 9.41 8.68
N LYS A 315 -26.01 9.76 9.05
CA LYS A 315 -27.21 9.46 8.24
C LYS A 315 -27.14 10.11 6.87
N GLU A 316 -26.63 11.33 6.81
CA GLU A 316 -26.47 12.04 5.55
C GLU A 316 -25.39 11.39 4.68
N THR A 317 -24.28 10.97 5.29
CA THR A 317 -23.17 10.36 4.56
C THR A 317 -23.56 9.01 3.96
N ILE A 318 -24.17 8.13 4.75
CA ILE A 318 -24.61 6.80 4.26
C ILE A 318 -25.70 6.91 3.19
N ARG A 319 -26.53 7.95 3.24
CA ARG A 319 -27.56 8.19 2.22
C ARG A 319 -27.04 8.95 1.00
N SER A 320 -25.77 9.35 1.01
CA SER A 320 -25.18 10.05 -0.11
C SER A 320 -24.96 9.10 -1.29
N VAL A 321 -25.23 9.59 -2.50
CA VAL A 321 -25.01 8.81 -3.73
C VAL A 321 -23.54 8.36 -3.88
N PRO A 322 -22.51 9.15 -3.54
CA PRO A 322 -21.13 8.69 -3.62
C PRO A 322 -20.84 7.53 -2.66
N PHE A 323 -21.51 7.46 -1.51
CA PHE A 323 -21.28 6.38 -0.54
C PHE A 323 -21.80 5.07 -1.12
N LEU A 324 -23.01 5.11 -1.65
CA LEU A 324 -23.61 3.97 -2.34
C LEU A 324 -22.81 3.57 -3.59
N GLY A 325 -22.29 4.53 -4.34
CA GLY A 325 -21.48 4.29 -5.54
C GLY A 325 -20.13 3.64 -5.23
N ILE A 326 -19.33 4.24 -4.35
CA ILE A 326 -18.04 3.70 -3.92
C ILE A 326 -18.24 2.36 -3.23
N GLY A 327 -19.28 2.27 -2.40
CA GLY A 327 -19.61 1.05 -1.69
C GLY A 327 -19.97 -0.11 -2.61
N LEU A 328 -20.81 0.15 -3.61
CA LEU A 328 -21.20 -0.85 -4.60
C LEU A 328 -19.99 -1.32 -5.44
N VAL A 329 -19.13 -0.39 -5.85
CA VAL A 329 -17.91 -0.73 -6.59
C VAL A 329 -17.01 -1.64 -5.75
N GLY A 330 -16.82 -1.33 -4.46
CA GLY A 330 -16.04 -2.18 -3.58
C GLY A 330 -16.61 -3.58 -3.40
N ILE A 331 -17.93 -3.69 -3.32
CA ILE A 331 -18.63 -4.98 -3.27
C ILE A 331 -18.44 -5.77 -4.57
N ILE A 332 -18.55 -5.12 -5.72
CA ILE A 332 -18.37 -5.78 -7.01
C ILE A 332 -16.94 -6.31 -7.13
N ILE A 333 -15.93 -5.51 -6.79
CA ILE A 333 -14.53 -5.92 -6.80
C ILE A 333 -14.33 -7.14 -5.91
N LEU A 334 -14.81 -7.08 -4.65
CA LEU A 334 -14.70 -8.23 -3.75
C LEU A 334 -15.35 -9.49 -4.32
N LEU A 335 -16.54 -9.40 -4.92
CA LEU A 335 -17.23 -10.55 -5.51
C LEU A 335 -16.49 -11.12 -6.73
N VAL A 336 -15.92 -10.25 -7.55
CA VAL A 336 -15.13 -10.64 -8.71
C VAL A 336 -13.87 -11.37 -8.28
N ASP A 337 -13.13 -10.78 -7.34
CA ASP A 337 -11.81 -11.27 -6.96
C ASP A 337 -11.92 -12.47 -6.03
N ALA A 338 -13.04 -12.60 -5.32
CA ALA A 338 -13.39 -13.76 -4.52
C ALA A 338 -13.36 -15.07 -5.31
N ALA A 339 -13.64 -15.06 -6.62
CA ALA A 339 -13.51 -16.25 -7.46
C ALA A 339 -12.06 -16.81 -7.43
N TYR A 340 -11.07 -15.94 -7.36
CA TYR A 340 -9.65 -16.27 -7.36
C TYR A 340 -9.03 -16.37 -5.96
N ALA A 341 -9.73 -15.87 -4.94
CA ALA A 341 -9.23 -15.84 -3.57
C ALA A 341 -8.81 -17.20 -3.00
N SER A 342 -9.28 -18.33 -3.55
CA SER A 342 -8.89 -19.67 -3.12
C SER A 342 -7.85 -20.35 -4.01
N GLN A 343 -7.25 -19.67 -4.98
CA GLN A 343 -6.26 -20.29 -5.87
C GLN A 343 -4.84 -19.95 -5.44
N TRP A 344 -3.99 -20.97 -5.30
CA TRP A 344 -2.55 -20.81 -5.07
C TRP A 344 -1.78 -21.73 -6.01
N ASN A 345 -0.92 -21.16 -6.87
CA ASN A 345 -0.12 -21.90 -7.85
C ASN A 345 -0.93 -22.91 -8.70
N GLY A 346 -2.17 -22.56 -9.06
CA GLY A 346 -3.06 -23.42 -9.85
C GLY A 346 -3.78 -24.51 -9.07
N GLN A 347 -3.63 -24.57 -7.74
CA GLN A 347 -4.38 -25.44 -6.85
C GLN A 347 -5.47 -24.68 -6.10
N GLU A 348 -6.61 -25.33 -5.89
CA GLU A 348 -7.73 -24.78 -5.13
C GLU A 348 -7.56 -25.11 -3.64
N LEU A 349 -7.46 -24.06 -2.82
CA LEU A 349 -7.40 -24.10 -1.37
C LEU A 349 -8.83 -24.09 -0.78
N TYR A 350 -8.99 -24.68 0.40
CA TYR A 350 -10.23 -24.52 1.16
C TYR A 350 -10.44 -23.05 1.55
N PRO A 351 -11.62 -22.45 1.28
CA PRO A 351 -11.89 -21.03 1.56
C PRO A 351 -12.25 -20.83 3.04
N VAL A 352 -11.31 -21.17 3.93
CA VAL A 352 -11.45 -21.02 5.37
C VAL A 352 -11.71 -19.57 5.75
N THR A 353 -12.39 -19.36 6.89
CA THR A 353 -12.88 -18.03 7.29
C THR A 353 -11.75 -17.01 7.45
N SER A 354 -10.60 -17.42 7.98
CA SER A 354 -9.42 -16.56 8.11
C SER A 354 -8.86 -16.09 6.77
N MET A 355 -8.81 -16.98 5.77
CA MET A 355 -8.34 -16.69 4.42
C MET A 355 -9.26 -15.67 3.75
N ILE A 356 -10.58 -15.93 3.75
CA ILE A 356 -11.55 -15.04 3.12
C ILE A 356 -11.64 -13.70 3.87
N ALA A 357 -11.57 -13.70 5.21
CA ALA A 357 -11.53 -12.46 5.99
C ALA A 357 -10.25 -11.64 5.73
N GLY A 358 -9.10 -12.30 5.62
CA GLY A 358 -7.82 -11.67 5.29
C GLY A 358 -7.82 -11.06 3.89
N PHE A 359 -8.29 -11.83 2.92
CA PHE A 359 -8.49 -11.39 1.53
C PHE A 359 -9.44 -10.18 1.47
N ALA A 360 -10.60 -10.29 2.12
CA ALA A 360 -11.58 -9.21 2.22
C ALA A 360 -10.98 -7.93 2.84
N ALA A 361 -10.16 -8.07 3.89
CA ALA A 361 -9.49 -6.93 4.52
C ALA A 361 -8.50 -6.22 3.57
N GLU A 362 -7.76 -6.98 2.76
CA GLU A 362 -6.80 -6.44 1.79
C GLU A 362 -7.50 -5.68 0.66
N GLU A 363 -8.55 -6.26 0.07
CA GLU A 363 -9.31 -5.62 -1.01
C GLU A 363 -10.06 -4.37 -0.55
N MET A 364 -10.58 -4.37 0.68
CA MET A 364 -11.31 -3.22 1.22
C MET A 364 -10.44 -2.03 1.58
N PHE A 365 -9.18 -2.29 1.97
CA PHE A 365 -8.28 -1.26 2.47
C PHE A 365 -8.17 -0.05 1.52
N PRO A 366 -7.86 -0.20 0.21
CA PRO A 366 -7.75 0.93 -0.71
C PRO A 366 -9.08 1.68 -0.89
N ILE A 367 -10.21 0.97 -0.93
CA ILE A 367 -11.53 1.58 -1.09
C ILE A 367 -11.85 2.46 0.13
N ILE A 368 -11.64 1.94 1.34
CA ILE A 368 -11.88 2.67 2.58
C ILE A 368 -10.88 3.82 2.76
N ALA A 369 -9.63 3.66 2.29
CA ALA A 369 -8.65 4.74 2.26
C ALA A 369 -9.13 5.91 1.37
N ILE A 370 -9.64 5.61 0.17
CA ILE A 370 -10.25 6.60 -0.74
C ILE A 370 -11.49 7.24 -0.10
N MET A 371 -12.36 6.45 0.54
CA MET A 371 -13.53 6.99 1.25
C MET A 371 -13.11 7.94 2.37
N THR A 372 -12.10 7.58 3.15
CA THR A 372 -11.57 8.38 4.25
C THR A 372 -11.03 9.70 3.72
N LEU A 373 -10.25 9.67 2.64
CA LEU A 373 -9.73 10.85 1.97
C LEU A 373 -10.85 11.76 1.47
N PHE A 374 -11.77 11.21 0.68
CA PHE A 374 -12.86 11.95 0.03
C PHE A 374 -13.82 12.56 1.06
N TYR A 375 -14.31 11.75 2.00
CA TYR A 375 -15.31 12.20 2.96
C TYR A 375 -14.75 13.08 4.07
N ALA A 376 -13.48 12.92 4.46
CA ALA A 376 -12.86 13.90 5.35
C ALA A 376 -12.86 15.30 4.71
N GLY A 377 -12.47 15.40 3.43
CA GLY A 377 -12.50 16.66 2.68
C GLY A 377 -13.92 17.20 2.48
N GLU A 378 -14.85 16.39 2.00
CA GLU A 378 -16.22 16.84 1.76
C GLU A 378 -16.91 17.28 3.06
N MET A 379 -16.77 16.53 4.15
CA MET A 379 -17.43 16.88 5.41
C MET A 379 -16.85 18.13 6.05
N VAL A 380 -15.53 18.35 6.00
CA VAL A 380 -14.92 19.56 6.58
C VAL A 380 -15.37 20.82 5.82
N TRP A 381 -15.46 20.76 4.49
CA TRP A 381 -15.78 21.93 3.65
C TRP A 381 -17.26 22.16 3.37
N LYS A 382 -18.12 21.24 3.81
CA LYS A 382 -19.53 21.19 3.43
C LYS A 382 -20.32 22.46 3.72
N GLU A 383 -20.21 23.01 4.92
CA GLU A 383 -20.99 24.18 5.31
C GLU A 383 -20.62 25.41 4.47
N LYS A 384 -19.35 25.53 4.05
CA LYS A 384 -18.90 26.58 3.13
C LYS A 384 -19.44 26.38 1.72
N GLN A 385 -19.45 25.14 1.21
CA GLN A 385 -20.01 24.84 -0.12
C GLN A 385 -21.50 25.17 -0.22
N LEU A 386 -22.24 24.98 0.87
CA LEU A 386 -23.66 25.31 0.96
C LEU A 386 -23.92 26.81 1.26
N ASN A 387 -22.88 27.63 1.39
CA ASN A 387 -22.95 29.01 1.89
C ASN A 387 -23.71 29.13 3.23
N PHE A 388 -23.64 28.07 4.05
CA PHE A 388 -24.31 27.96 5.34
C PHE A 388 -23.35 28.21 6.52
N ASN A 389 -22.04 28.34 6.24
CA ASN A 389 -21.00 28.56 7.24
C ASN A 389 -21.28 29.74 8.17
N GLN A 390 -21.77 30.88 7.68
CA GLN A 390 -22.06 32.05 8.53
C GLN A 390 -23.16 31.77 9.56
N ILE A 391 -24.22 31.07 9.14
CA ILE A 391 -25.31 30.66 10.04
C ILE A 391 -24.80 29.60 11.02
N TYR A 392 -24.06 28.62 10.52
CA TYR A 392 -23.51 27.55 11.35
C TYR A 392 -22.54 28.07 12.42
N ASP A 393 -21.70 29.05 12.07
CA ASP A 393 -20.70 29.63 12.95
C ASP A 393 -21.32 30.49 14.07
N SER A 394 -22.51 31.06 13.81
CA SER A 394 -23.29 31.80 14.81
C SER A 394 -23.92 30.91 15.90
N LEU A 395 -23.96 29.59 15.70
CA LEU A 395 -24.52 28.68 16.69
C LEU A 395 -23.64 28.63 17.95
N PRO A 396 -24.24 28.49 19.16
CA PRO A 396 -23.53 28.35 20.44
C PRO A 396 -22.94 26.93 20.59
N LEU A 397 -22.08 26.56 19.64
CA LEU A 397 -21.32 25.33 19.59
C LEU A 397 -19.86 25.61 19.98
N SER A 398 -19.30 24.72 20.80
CA SER A 398 -17.87 24.74 21.08
C SER A 398 -17.07 24.42 19.82
N TYR A 399 -15.83 24.91 19.73
CA TYR A 399 -14.96 24.66 18.58
C TYR A 399 -14.70 23.16 18.33
N GLY A 400 -14.69 22.33 19.38
CA GLY A 400 -14.46 20.89 19.24
C GLY A 400 -15.69 20.10 18.74
N THR A 401 -16.90 20.61 18.97
CA THR A 401 -18.14 19.88 18.69
C THR A 401 -18.29 19.52 17.21
N PRO A 402 -18.11 20.43 16.22
CA PRO A 402 -18.25 20.10 14.81
C PRO A 402 -17.25 19.03 14.33
N ILE A 403 -15.97 19.19 14.68
CA ILE A 403 -14.91 18.28 14.23
C ILE A 403 -15.07 16.90 14.84
N LEU A 404 -15.31 16.83 16.16
CA LEU A 404 -15.54 15.55 16.83
C LEU A 404 -16.78 14.84 16.29
N SER A 405 -17.85 15.59 16.00
CA SER A 405 -19.08 15.01 15.44
C SER A 405 -18.86 14.47 14.03
N LYS A 406 -18.11 15.20 13.19
CA LYS A 406 -17.74 14.74 11.84
C LYS A 406 -16.83 13.51 11.92
N PHE A 407 -15.82 13.50 12.80
CA PHE A 407 -14.94 12.35 13.00
C PHE A 407 -15.71 11.10 13.43
N ILE A 408 -16.59 11.20 14.44
CA ILE A 408 -17.41 10.07 14.92
C ILE A 408 -18.36 9.60 13.82
N ALA A 409 -18.97 10.51 13.06
CA ALA A 409 -19.84 10.16 11.95
C ALA A 409 -19.10 9.38 10.84
N LEU A 410 -17.89 9.82 10.49
CA LEU A 410 -17.05 9.17 9.49
C LEU A 410 -16.51 7.82 10.00
N ALA A 411 -16.11 7.74 11.27
CA ALA A 411 -15.73 6.48 11.92
C ALA A 411 -16.88 5.46 11.89
N GLY A 412 -18.09 5.88 12.25
CA GLY A 412 -19.28 5.04 12.18
C GLY A 412 -19.60 4.59 10.75
N MET A 413 -19.39 5.46 9.76
CA MET A 413 -19.59 5.13 8.35
C MET A 413 -18.64 4.01 7.89
N ILE A 414 -17.35 4.11 8.25
CA ILE A 414 -16.36 3.06 7.96
C ILE A 414 -16.75 1.75 8.64
N PHE A 415 -17.19 1.81 9.90
CA PHE A 415 -17.63 0.64 10.65
C PHE A 415 -18.83 -0.07 10.00
N VAL A 416 -19.87 0.69 9.60
CA VAL A 416 -21.02 0.11 8.89
C VAL A 416 -20.61 -0.52 7.57
N TYR A 417 -19.72 0.13 6.83
CA TYR A 417 -19.25 -0.39 5.56
C TYR A 417 -18.54 -1.73 5.73
N LEU A 418 -17.67 -1.87 6.75
CA LEU A 418 -17.03 -3.15 7.10
C LEU A 418 -18.07 -4.23 7.47
N LEU A 419 -19.10 -3.88 8.24
CA LEU A 419 -20.17 -4.82 8.59
C LEU A 419 -20.97 -5.29 7.37
N CYS A 420 -21.15 -4.46 6.34
CA CYS A 420 -21.81 -4.86 5.10
C CYS A 420 -21.06 -5.95 4.34
N PHE A 421 -19.76 -6.12 4.57
CA PHE A 421 -18.97 -7.13 3.88
C PHE A 421 -18.97 -8.50 4.51
N ILE A 422 -19.16 -8.60 5.83
CA ILE A 422 -19.29 -9.88 6.51
C ILE A 422 -20.32 -10.80 5.81
N PRO A 423 -21.57 -10.36 5.53
CA PRO A 423 -22.54 -11.22 4.84
C PRO A 423 -22.12 -11.56 3.40
N ILE A 424 -21.37 -10.70 2.71
CA ILE A 424 -20.89 -10.94 1.35
C ILE A 424 -19.80 -12.01 1.36
N ALA A 425 -18.85 -11.91 2.28
CA ALA A 425 -17.78 -12.88 2.48
C ALA A 425 -18.35 -14.26 2.88
N ILE A 426 -19.38 -14.27 3.73
CA ILE A 426 -20.14 -15.48 4.07
C ILE A 426 -20.81 -16.07 2.83
N ALA A 427 -21.47 -15.26 2.01
CA ALA A 427 -22.10 -15.73 0.78
C ALA A 427 -21.05 -16.38 -0.14
N ILE A 428 -19.88 -15.75 -0.29
CA ILE A 428 -18.75 -16.30 -1.06
C ILE A 428 -18.34 -17.68 -0.53
N GLN A 429 -18.15 -17.84 0.79
CA GLN A 429 -17.78 -19.14 1.38
C GLN A 429 -18.84 -20.21 1.11
N LEU A 430 -20.11 -19.86 1.26
CA LEU A 430 -21.23 -20.77 1.00
C LEU A 430 -21.30 -21.17 -0.47
N PHE A 431 -21.09 -20.25 -1.41
CA PHE A 431 -21.02 -20.55 -2.84
C PHE A 431 -19.86 -21.48 -3.20
N LYS A 432 -18.75 -21.40 -2.45
CA LYS A 432 -17.60 -22.31 -2.60
C LYS A 432 -17.74 -23.62 -1.82
N GLY A 433 -18.91 -23.89 -1.22
CA GLY A 433 -19.19 -25.15 -0.53
C GLY A 433 -18.60 -25.26 0.89
N PHE A 434 -18.09 -24.16 1.47
CA PHE A 434 -17.56 -24.16 2.82
C PHE A 434 -18.59 -23.61 3.82
N THR A 435 -19.01 -24.44 4.78
CA THR A 435 -20.11 -24.13 5.71
C THR A 435 -19.63 -23.74 7.12
N HIS A 436 -18.35 -23.92 7.45
CA HIS A 436 -17.81 -23.61 8.77
C HIS A 436 -17.47 -22.12 8.92
N ILE A 437 -18.49 -21.31 9.21
CA ILE A 437 -18.38 -19.85 9.26
C ILE A 437 -18.08 -19.38 10.68
N GLU A 438 -16.99 -18.66 10.85
CA GLU A 438 -16.58 -18.08 12.13
C GLU A 438 -16.76 -16.55 12.14
N LEU A 439 -17.93 -16.08 12.57
CA LEU A 439 -18.25 -14.65 12.63
C LEU A 439 -17.26 -13.84 13.49
N GLY A 440 -16.73 -14.44 14.55
CA GLY A 440 -15.72 -13.83 15.41
C GLY A 440 -14.43 -13.51 14.66
N VAL A 441 -13.99 -14.38 13.76
CA VAL A 441 -12.77 -14.20 12.95
C VAL A 441 -12.96 -13.06 11.96
N TYR A 442 -14.10 -13.00 11.26
CA TYR A 442 -14.42 -11.87 10.39
C TYR A 442 -14.34 -10.52 11.11
N PHE A 443 -15.01 -10.42 12.26
CA PHE A 443 -15.00 -9.19 13.05
C PHE A 443 -13.59 -8.84 13.52
N LEU A 444 -12.86 -9.82 14.07
CA LEU A 444 -11.51 -9.61 14.57
C LEU A 444 -10.55 -9.12 13.48
N VAL A 445 -10.52 -9.80 12.33
CA VAL A 445 -9.61 -9.49 11.22
C VAL A 445 -9.92 -8.13 10.59
N LEU A 446 -11.19 -7.84 10.32
CA LEU A 446 -11.59 -6.55 9.73
C LEU A 446 -11.32 -5.38 10.67
N ILE A 447 -11.52 -5.56 11.99
CA ILE A 447 -11.25 -4.51 12.97
C ILE A 447 -9.75 -4.24 13.11
N THR A 448 -8.95 -5.30 13.27
CA THR A 448 -7.51 -5.15 13.56
C THR A 448 -6.71 -4.71 12.34
N ARG A 449 -7.00 -5.25 11.15
CA ARG A 449 -6.27 -4.91 9.92
C ARG A 449 -6.76 -3.59 9.31
N VAL A 450 -8.07 -3.34 9.31
CA VAL A 450 -8.67 -2.23 8.56
C VAL A 450 -9.19 -1.12 9.48
N TYR A 451 -10.13 -1.40 10.37
CA TYR A 451 -10.84 -0.33 11.11
C TYR A 451 -9.91 0.56 11.94
N ILE A 452 -9.07 -0.04 12.80
CA ILE A 452 -8.13 0.72 13.66
C ILE A 452 -7.19 1.58 12.80
N SER A 453 -6.67 1.00 11.72
CA SER A 453 -5.81 1.68 10.75
C SER A 453 -6.51 2.91 10.13
N MET A 454 -7.77 2.74 9.73
CA MET A 454 -8.53 3.79 9.08
C MET A 454 -8.93 4.93 10.02
N LEU A 455 -9.09 4.67 11.33
CA LEU A 455 -9.29 5.73 12.32
C LEU A 455 -8.08 6.65 12.44
N ILE A 456 -6.87 6.09 12.41
CA ILE A 456 -5.61 6.86 12.44
C ILE A 456 -5.51 7.72 11.17
N TYR A 457 -5.72 7.13 10.00
CA TYR A 457 -5.71 7.89 8.75
C TYR A 457 -6.80 8.96 8.72
N LEU A 458 -8.00 8.66 9.20
CA LEU A 458 -9.10 9.63 9.27
C LEU A 458 -8.73 10.85 10.13
N ALA A 459 -8.07 10.64 11.27
CA ALA A 459 -7.61 11.74 12.12
C ALA A 459 -6.61 12.64 11.39
N ILE A 460 -5.66 12.04 10.66
CA ILE A 460 -4.67 12.76 9.85
C ILE A 460 -5.35 13.53 8.70
N MET A 461 -6.29 12.89 8.00
CA MET A 461 -7.02 13.51 6.88
C MET A 461 -7.87 14.70 7.35
N VAL A 462 -8.58 14.56 8.48
CA VAL A 462 -9.34 15.66 9.07
C VAL A 462 -8.41 16.81 9.47
N PHE A 463 -7.26 16.52 10.06
CA PHE A 463 -6.25 17.53 10.38
C PHE A 463 -5.77 18.28 9.13
N ILE A 464 -5.35 17.57 8.08
CA ILE A 464 -4.89 18.18 6.82
C ILE A 464 -5.96 19.11 6.25
N GLN A 465 -7.22 18.65 6.22
CA GLN A 465 -8.34 19.42 5.65
C GLN A 465 -8.71 20.66 6.48
N CYS A 466 -8.50 20.64 7.79
CA CYS A 466 -8.74 21.79 8.67
C CYS A 466 -7.62 22.84 8.60
N VAL A 467 -6.37 22.41 8.41
CA VAL A 467 -5.20 23.32 8.36
C VAL A 467 -5.20 24.13 7.05
N VAL A 468 -5.46 23.46 5.94
CA VAL A 468 -5.31 24.02 4.60
C VAL A 468 -6.47 24.97 4.27
N SER A 469 -6.19 26.13 3.69
CA SER A 469 -7.19 27.16 3.33
C SER A 469 -7.97 26.86 2.03
N ASN A 470 -7.68 25.75 1.36
CA ASN A 470 -8.32 25.36 0.10
C ASN A 470 -8.55 23.85 0.04
N LYS A 471 -9.80 23.44 -0.22
CA LYS A 471 -10.22 22.04 -0.35
C LYS A 471 -9.34 21.21 -1.29
N PHE A 472 -8.97 21.75 -2.45
CA PHE A 472 -8.20 21.02 -3.45
C PHE A 472 -6.75 20.83 -3.03
N ILE A 473 -6.16 21.80 -2.33
CA ILE A 473 -4.83 21.65 -1.73
C ILE A 473 -4.88 20.62 -0.60
N GLY A 474 -5.96 20.61 0.19
CA GLY A 474 -6.20 19.58 1.21
C GLY A 474 -6.18 18.18 0.61
N PHE A 475 -6.92 17.95 -0.49
CA PHE A 475 -6.87 16.67 -1.20
C PHE A 475 -5.49 16.34 -1.77
N ALA A 476 -4.78 17.31 -2.36
CA ALA A 476 -3.45 17.09 -2.91
C ALA A 476 -2.46 16.64 -1.81
N ILE A 477 -2.46 17.30 -0.65
CA ILE A 477 -1.62 16.93 0.49
C ILE A 477 -2.01 15.56 1.06
N SER A 478 -3.32 15.27 1.16
CA SER A 478 -3.82 13.96 1.55
C SER A 478 -3.35 12.83 0.62
N ILE A 479 -3.32 13.07 -0.69
CA ILE A 479 -2.80 12.11 -1.69
C ILE A 479 -1.30 11.94 -1.52
N LEU A 480 -0.53 13.03 -1.39
CA LEU A 480 0.91 12.97 -1.16
C LEU A 480 1.27 12.21 0.13
N PHE A 481 0.44 12.35 1.17
CA PHE A 481 0.59 11.60 2.41
C PHE A 481 0.40 10.08 2.21
N TYR A 482 -0.61 9.65 1.45
CA TYR A 482 -0.75 8.22 1.11
C TYR A 482 0.39 7.71 0.23
N ILE A 483 0.87 8.53 -0.71
CA ILE A 483 2.05 8.21 -1.53
C ILE A 483 3.27 8.00 -0.62
N TYR A 484 3.51 8.88 0.35
CA TYR A 484 4.59 8.70 1.33
C TYR A 484 4.48 7.37 2.09
N ILE A 485 3.28 6.94 2.49
CA ILE A 485 3.08 5.65 3.16
C ILE A 485 3.39 4.49 2.22
N ILE A 486 2.93 4.55 0.97
CA ILE A 486 3.11 3.47 -0.01
C ILE A 486 4.59 3.28 -0.37
N PHE A 487 5.34 4.38 -0.46
CA PHE A 487 6.75 4.37 -0.88
C PHE A 487 7.73 4.58 0.29
N SER A 488 7.33 4.37 1.55
CA SER A 488 8.20 4.65 2.71
C SER A 488 9.46 3.76 2.74
N ASP A 489 9.30 2.49 2.41
CA ASP A 489 10.40 1.52 2.38
C ASP A 489 11.40 1.87 1.27
N ASP A 490 10.87 2.34 0.14
CA ASP A 490 11.60 2.73 -1.06
C ASP A 490 12.44 4.01 -0.90
N ILE A 491 11.99 4.93 -0.04
CA ILE A 491 12.75 6.12 0.37
C ILE A 491 13.69 5.85 1.56
N LYS A 492 13.91 4.57 1.91
CA LYS A 492 14.80 4.09 2.98
C LYS A 492 14.38 4.51 4.40
N VAL A 493 13.08 4.74 4.62
CA VAL A 493 12.52 4.99 5.96
C VAL A 493 12.08 3.64 6.54
N PHE A 494 12.96 3.01 7.33
CA PHE A 494 12.71 1.67 7.88
C PHE A 494 12.22 1.67 9.33
N ASN A 495 12.26 2.80 10.04
CA ASN A 495 11.82 2.86 11.42
C ASN A 495 10.30 2.98 11.47
N ASN A 496 9.63 2.00 12.09
CA ASN A 496 8.18 1.99 12.17
C ASN A 496 7.60 3.23 12.87
N LEU A 497 8.32 3.89 13.78
CA LEU A 497 7.82 5.13 14.40
C LEU A 497 7.68 6.30 13.41
N LEU A 498 8.38 6.26 12.27
CA LEU A 498 8.32 7.31 11.23
C LEU A 498 7.30 7.00 10.13
N ILE A 499 6.74 5.79 10.13
CA ILE A 499 5.77 5.32 9.13
C ILE A 499 4.37 5.38 9.75
N PRO A 500 3.49 6.30 9.29
CA PRO A 500 2.14 6.45 9.81
C PRO A 500 1.33 5.16 9.79
N ASN A 501 0.69 4.84 10.92
CA ASN A 501 -0.10 3.63 11.11
C ASN A 501 0.71 2.31 10.97
N SER A 502 2.03 2.36 11.18
CA SER A 502 2.86 1.16 11.27
C SER A 502 2.37 0.16 12.33
N GLY A 503 2.83 -1.08 12.20
CA GLY A 503 2.40 -2.20 13.03
C GLY A 503 1.27 -3.00 12.38
N ASN A 504 1.59 -4.22 11.99
CA ASN A 504 0.68 -5.20 11.42
C ASN A 504 0.79 -6.50 12.23
N LEU A 505 -0.33 -7.18 12.45
CA LEU A 505 -0.40 -8.49 13.10
C LEU A 505 -0.08 -9.65 12.13
N GLY A 506 0.11 -9.34 10.84
CA GLY A 506 0.28 -10.34 9.79
C GLY A 506 -1.04 -11.00 9.42
N ASN A 507 -0.94 -12.17 8.81
CA ASN A 507 -2.11 -12.96 8.43
C ASN A 507 -2.63 -13.75 9.64
N TYR A 508 -3.95 -13.79 9.77
CA TYR A 508 -4.59 -14.66 10.75
C TYR A 508 -4.51 -16.10 10.25
N SER A 509 -4.11 -17.03 11.12
CA SER A 509 -4.14 -18.47 10.86
C SER A 509 -5.17 -19.13 11.75
N ASP A 510 -5.98 -20.06 11.23
CA ASP A 510 -6.92 -20.82 12.07
C ASP A 510 -6.19 -21.64 13.16
N MET A 511 -4.92 -21.99 12.91
CA MET A 511 -4.10 -22.69 13.89
C MET A 511 -3.63 -21.77 15.01
N ASN A 512 -3.30 -20.51 14.74
CA ASN A 512 -2.51 -19.69 15.68
C ASN A 512 -3.07 -18.30 15.94
N GLY A 513 -4.17 -17.94 15.27
CA GLY A 513 -4.70 -16.59 15.22
C GLY A 513 -3.66 -15.54 14.84
N PHE A 514 -3.70 -14.39 15.51
CA PHE A 514 -2.71 -13.32 15.39
C PHE A 514 -1.56 -13.50 16.40
N ALA A 515 -0.73 -14.52 16.21
CA ALA A 515 0.33 -14.85 17.16
C ALA A 515 1.63 -14.05 16.97
N ALA A 516 1.90 -13.55 15.77
CA ALA A 516 3.12 -12.82 15.49
C ALA A 516 3.00 -11.36 15.96
N GLY A 517 3.68 -11.02 17.07
CA GLY A 517 3.96 -9.61 17.40
C GLY A 517 2.78 -8.77 17.90
N LEU A 518 1.80 -9.37 18.59
CA LEU A 518 0.68 -8.64 19.21
C LEU A 518 1.15 -7.45 20.06
N GLU A 519 2.20 -7.64 20.85
CA GLU A 519 2.77 -6.61 21.70
C GLU A 519 3.26 -5.41 20.87
N LYS A 520 4.10 -5.67 19.85
CA LYS A 520 4.58 -4.66 18.90
C LYS A 520 3.42 -3.93 18.23
N PHE A 521 2.38 -4.66 17.80
CA PHE A 521 1.20 -4.09 17.18
C PHE A 521 0.48 -3.12 18.13
N VAL A 522 0.20 -3.54 19.38
CA VAL A 522 -0.50 -2.70 20.35
C VAL A 522 0.30 -1.42 20.64
N VAL A 523 1.62 -1.53 20.85
CA VAL A 523 2.49 -0.38 21.11
C VAL A 523 2.45 0.61 19.95
N LEU A 524 2.60 0.14 18.71
CA LEU A 524 2.57 1.00 17.53
C LEU A 524 1.19 1.61 17.26
N LYS A 525 0.10 0.84 17.45
CA LYS A 525 -1.26 1.38 17.30
C LYS A 525 -1.60 2.41 18.37
N LEU A 526 -1.18 2.21 19.63
CA LEU A 526 -1.37 3.19 20.69
C LEU A 526 -0.51 4.44 20.48
N TYR A 527 0.72 4.28 20.01
CA TYR A 527 1.59 5.39 19.61
C TYR A 527 0.90 6.27 18.55
N TRP A 528 0.44 5.67 17.44
CA TRP A 528 -0.23 6.41 16.37
C TRP A 528 -1.63 6.92 16.76
N ALA A 529 -2.34 6.25 17.66
CA ALA A 529 -3.59 6.76 18.23
C ALA A 529 -3.34 8.01 19.09
N GLY A 530 -2.26 8.03 19.87
CA GLY A 530 -1.81 9.22 20.61
C GLY A 530 -1.52 10.40 19.69
N ILE A 531 -0.79 10.17 18.59
CA ILE A 531 -0.56 11.18 17.55
C ILE A 531 -1.88 11.63 16.93
N GLY A 532 -2.79 10.72 16.62
CA GLY A 532 -4.13 11.03 16.12
C GLY A 532 -4.92 11.95 17.05
N MET A 533 -4.85 11.74 18.37
CA MET A 533 -5.48 12.63 19.35
C MET A 533 -4.88 14.04 19.33
N VAL A 534 -3.55 14.15 19.28
CA VAL A 534 -2.84 15.43 19.17
C VAL A 534 -3.27 16.15 17.88
N LEU A 535 -3.29 15.45 16.75
CA LEU A 535 -3.71 16.01 15.46
C LEU A 535 -5.17 16.47 15.46
N LEU A 536 -6.08 15.74 16.09
CA LEU A 536 -7.48 16.16 16.22
C LEU A 536 -7.62 17.42 17.08
N VAL A 537 -6.85 17.57 18.16
CA VAL A 537 -6.83 18.80 18.96
C VAL A 537 -6.29 19.97 18.12
N LEU A 538 -5.19 19.77 17.39
CA LEU A 538 -4.65 20.78 16.49
C LEU A 538 -5.65 21.15 15.37
N ALA A 539 -6.40 20.17 14.84
CA ALA A 539 -7.45 20.40 13.87
C ALA A 539 -8.55 21.31 14.43
N VAL A 540 -8.93 21.13 15.70
CA VAL A 540 -9.91 21.98 16.40
C VAL A 540 -9.40 23.40 16.58
N LEU A 541 -8.13 23.58 16.92
CA LEU A 541 -7.54 24.89 17.13
C LEU A 541 -7.40 25.68 15.82
N LEU A 542 -7.02 24.99 14.74
CA LEU A 542 -6.76 25.58 13.42
C LEU A 542 -7.99 25.61 12.50
N TYR A 543 -9.14 25.11 12.96
CA TYR A 543 -10.39 25.16 12.21
C TYR A 543 -10.79 26.60 11.89
N GLU A 544 -11.20 26.82 10.63
CA GLU A 544 -11.65 28.11 10.17
C GLU A 544 -13.12 28.32 10.57
N LYS A 545 -13.33 29.20 11.55
CA LYS A 545 -14.64 29.63 12.03
C LYS A 545 -14.72 31.15 11.89
N GLY A 546 -15.73 31.67 11.19
CA GLY A 546 -15.91 33.10 10.93
C GLY A 546 -15.35 33.58 9.57
N THR A 547 -15.37 34.91 9.37
CA THR A 547 -15.05 35.58 8.10
C THR A 547 -13.61 36.10 7.99
N GLU A 548 -12.90 36.25 9.11
CA GLU A 548 -11.48 36.62 9.12
C GLU A 548 -10.60 35.40 8.84
N SER A 549 -9.90 35.42 7.70
CA SER A 549 -9.45 34.21 7.00
C SER A 549 -7.96 34.19 6.67
N SER A 550 -7.10 34.74 7.54
CA SER A 550 -5.64 34.56 7.39
C SER A 550 -5.13 33.43 8.28
N PHE A 551 -4.19 32.62 7.77
CA PHE A 551 -3.53 31.56 8.56
C PHE A 551 -2.85 32.12 9.82
N ARG A 552 -2.26 33.32 9.73
CA ARG A 552 -1.62 34.01 10.87
C ARG A 552 -2.63 34.34 11.96
N SER A 553 -3.79 34.91 11.61
CA SER A 553 -4.87 35.18 12.58
C SER A 553 -5.37 33.91 13.28
N ARG A 554 -5.37 32.75 12.60
CA ARG A 554 -5.72 31.47 13.25
C ARG A 554 -4.70 31.05 14.31
N LEU A 555 -3.42 31.30 14.07
CA LEU A 555 -2.35 30.99 15.01
C LEU A 555 -2.37 31.94 16.22
N ASP A 556 -2.57 33.24 15.98
CA ASP A 556 -2.63 34.26 17.02
C ASP A 556 -3.83 34.04 17.98
N ASN A 557 -4.94 33.53 17.45
CA ASN A 557 -6.14 33.21 18.22
C ASN A 557 -6.12 31.80 18.86
N MET A 558 -5.06 30.99 18.64
CA MET A 558 -4.94 29.65 19.19
C MET A 558 -4.99 29.62 20.73
N PRO A 559 -4.29 30.51 21.48
CA PRO A 559 -4.32 30.51 22.95
C PRO A 559 -5.73 30.77 23.50
N GLN A 560 -6.51 31.63 22.84
CA GLN A 560 -7.89 31.93 23.25
C GLN A 560 -8.84 30.76 23.01
N ARG A 561 -8.52 29.90 22.04
CA ARG A 561 -9.30 28.69 21.71
C ARG A 561 -8.94 27.52 22.61
N PHE A 562 -7.74 27.52 23.19
CA PHE A 562 -7.19 26.47 24.04
C PHE A 562 -7.90 26.41 25.39
N LYS A 563 -8.88 25.50 25.52
CA LYS A 563 -9.66 25.28 26.75
C LYS A 563 -9.21 24.03 27.50
N GLY A 564 -9.59 23.91 28.77
CA GLY A 564 -9.22 22.78 29.64
C GLY A 564 -9.49 21.39 29.05
N ALA A 565 -10.61 21.20 28.34
CA ALA A 565 -10.90 19.91 27.68
C ALA A 565 -9.90 19.55 26.56
N GLN A 566 -9.46 20.53 25.77
CA GLN A 566 -8.45 20.31 24.72
C GLN A 566 -7.08 20.07 25.33
N ALA A 567 -6.75 20.76 26.43
CA ALA A 567 -5.52 20.55 27.17
C ALA A 567 -5.43 19.12 27.73
N ILE A 568 -6.51 18.59 28.31
CA ILE A 568 -6.56 17.20 28.81
C ILE A 568 -6.31 16.20 27.69
N VAL A 569 -7.00 16.34 26.55
CA VAL A 569 -6.84 15.42 25.41
C VAL A 569 -5.44 15.54 24.80
N LEU A 570 -4.89 16.75 24.69
CA LEU A 570 -3.53 16.98 24.21
C LEU A 570 -2.50 16.31 25.12
N THR A 571 -2.60 16.53 26.44
CA THR A 571 -1.70 15.91 27.42
C THR A 571 -1.80 14.40 27.39
N MET A 572 -3.02 13.85 27.33
CA MET A 572 -3.23 12.40 27.21
C MET A 572 -2.60 11.84 25.92
N GLY A 573 -2.79 12.50 24.79
CA GLY A 573 -2.20 12.11 23.51
C GLY A 573 -0.67 12.17 23.54
N LEU A 574 -0.08 13.22 24.12
CA LEU A 574 1.37 13.37 24.27
C LEU A 574 1.96 12.31 25.22
N VAL A 575 1.35 12.08 26.39
CA VAL A 575 1.79 11.05 27.34
C VAL A 575 1.74 9.67 26.67
N LEU A 576 0.64 9.35 25.98
CA LEU A 576 0.49 8.07 25.28
C LEU A 576 1.55 7.90 24.19
N THR A 577 1.81 8.96 23.41
CA THR A 577 2.81 8.94 22.34
C THR A 577 4.22 8.75 22.90
N LEU A 578 4.61 9.53 23.91
CA LEU A 578 5.95 9.49 24.49
C LEU A 578 6.23 8.19 25.23
N THR A 579 5.25 7.65 25.97
CA THR A 579 5.39 6.38 26.70
C THR A 579 5.53 5.19 25.75
N MET A 580 4.67 5.10 24.72
CA MET A 580 4.75 4.04 23.72
C MET A 580 6.00 4.16 22.84
N ALA A 581 6.42 5.38 22.48
CA ALA A 581 7.68 5.59 21.76
C ALA A 581 8.89 5.15 22.59
N GLY A 582 8.95 5.52 23.87
CA GLY A 582 10.02 5.12 24.77
C GLY A 582 10.09 3.60 24.95
N TYR A 583 8.93 2.94 25.12
CA TYR A 583 8.86 1.49 25.22
C TYR A 583 9.26 0.77 23.92
N TYR A 584 8.87 1.33 22.77
CA TYR A 584 9.30 0.84 21.46
C TYR A 584 10.83 0.95 21.29
N ILE A 585 11.40 2.13 21.55
CA ILE A 585 12.85 2.38 21.41
C ILE A 585 13.66 1.48 22.35
N TYR A 586 13.18 1.25 23.58
CA TYR A 586 13.80 0.31 24.50
C TYR A 586 13.87 -1.11 23.92
N ASN A 587 12.77 -1.60 23.34
CA ASN A 587 12.72 -2.91 22.72
C ASN A 587 13.58 -3.02 21.46
N THR A 588 13.55 -2.01 20.59
CA THR A 588 14.19 -2.11 19.27
C THR A 588 15.64 -1.66 19.22
N SER A 589 16.09 -0.87 20.19
CA SER A 589 17.44 -0.26 20.17
C SER A 589 18.28 -0.61 21.40
N VAL A 590 17.66 -0.97 22.53
CA VAL A 590 18.39 -1.36 23.76
C VAL A 590 18.41 -2.89 23.91
N LEU A 591 17.25 -3.55 23.77
CA LEU A 591 17.15 -5.01 23.87
C LEU A 591 17.61 -5.73 22.60
N ASN A 592 17.44 -5.08 21.44
CA ASN A 592 17.74 -5.65 20.14
C ASN A 592 18.55 -4.66 19.30
N GLU A 593 19.31 -5.17 18.33
CA GLU A 593 19.95 -4.32 17.32
C GLU A 593 18.98 -3.97 16.20
N CYS A 594 18.88 -2.67 15.90
CA CYS A 594 18.13 -2.18 14.76
C CYS A 594 19.01 -2.24 13.51
N ASN A 595 18.90 -3.34 12.75
CA ASN A 595 19.53 -3.44 11.43
C ASN A 595 18.61 -2.89 10.34
N THR A 596 19.22 -2.22 9.36
CA THR A 596 18.54 -1.75 8.15
C THR A 596 18.82 -2.72 7.01
N PRO A 597 17.91 -2.86 6.02
CA PRO A 597 18.15 -3.72 4.86
C PRO A 597 19.45 -3.40 4.12
N GLU A 598 19.86 -2.13 4.07
CA GLU A 598 21.15 -1.74 3.47
C GLU A 598 22.35 -2.24 4.27
N LYS A 599 22.28 -2.19 5.61
CA LYS A 599 23.35 -2.73 6.47
C LYS A 599 23.45 -4.25 6.30
N ASP A 600 22.33 -4.95 6.13
CA ASP A 600 22.31 -6.39 5.85
C ASP A 600 22.96 -6.70 4.50
N LYS A 601 22.66 -5.92 3.45
CA LYS A 601 23.33 -6.04 2.14
C LYS A 601 24.84 -5.76 2.24
N ASP A 602 25.24 -4.75 2.99
CA ASP A 602 26.66 -4.43 3.18
C ASP A 602 27.40 -5.54 3.93
N LEU A 603 26.76 -6.17 4.92
CA LEU A 603 27.28 -7.37 5.59
C LEU A 603 27.41 -8.55 4.63
N GLN A 604 26.45 -8.79 3.74
CA GLN A 604 26.54 -9.83 2.70
C GLN A 604 27.73 -9.59 1.75
N VAL A 605 27.95 -8.33 1.34
CA VAL A 605 29.10 -7.98 0.51
C VAL A 605 30.42 -8.14 1.24
N ALA A 606 30.48 -7.73 2.51
CA ALA A 606 31.66 -7.92 3.34
C ALA A 606 31.95 -9.41 3.55
N TYR A 607 30.91 -10.23 3.74
CA TYR A 607 30.98 -11.69 3.83
C TYR A 607 31.59 -12.29 2.56
N GLU A 608 31.06 -11.91 1.38
CA GLU A 608 31.57 -12.39 0.09
C GLU A 608 33.03 -11.98 -0.13
N LYS A 609 33.37 -10.69 0.05
CA LYS A 609 34.73 -10.18 -0.18
C LYS A 609 35.75 -10.80 0.77
N ALA A 610 35.38 -11.00 2.04
CA ALA A 610 36.31 -11.50 3.05
C ALA A 610 36.55 -13.01 2.96
N LEU A 611 35.53 -13.79 2.56
CA LEU A 611 35.54 -15.25 2.71
C LEU A 611 35.56 -16.02 1.40
N LYS A 612 34.85 -15.57 0.36
CA LYS A 612 34.62 -16.37 -0.87
C LYS A 612 35.91 -16.89 -1.51
N LYS A 613 36.84 -15.98 -1.84
CA LYS A 613 38.12 -16.33 -2.49
C LYS A 613 38.98 -17.31 -1.69
N LYS A 614 38.83 -17.34 -0.36
CA LYS A 614 39.66 -18.17 0.54
C LYS A 614 39.02 -19.51 0.85
N TYR A 615 37.69 -19.55 1.00
CA TYR A 615 37.00 -20.64 1.67
C TYR A 615 35.91 -21.32 0.82
N GLU A 616 35.52 -20.77 -0.34
CA GLU A 616 34.43 -21.33 -1.17
C GLU A 616 34.71 -22.76 -1.65
N HIS A 617 35.95 -23.05 -2.04
CA HIS A 617 36.34 -24.35 -2.59
C HIS A 617 37.01 -25.28 -1.57
N ILE A 618 37.07 -24.89 -0.28
CA ILE A 618 37.62 -25.77 0.74
C ILE A 618 36.62 -26.88 1.05
N LEU A 619 37.08 -28.11 0.86
CA LEU A 619 36.31 -29.31 1.14
C LEU A 619 36.02 -29.43 2.64
N GLN A 620 34.78 -29.78 2.98
CA GLN A 620 34.32 -29.93 4.36
C GLN A 620 33.75 -31.34 4.57
N PRO A 621 33.82 -31.88 5.81
CA PRO A 621 33.24 -33.17 6.09
C PRO A 621 31.70 -33.09 6.01
N SER A 622 31.06 -34.23 5.70
CA SER A 622 29.61 -34.30 5.61
C SER A 622 29.01 -34.75 6.93
N VAL A 623 27.81 -34.26 7.24
CA VAL A 623 27.04 -34.78 8.39
C VAL A 623 26.63 -36.22 8.07
N SER A 624 26.88 -37.14 8.99
CA SER A 624 26.55 -38.55 8.83
C SER A 624 25.48 -39.02 9.81
N ASN A 625 25.51 -38.51 11.05
CA ASN A 625 24.52 -38.83 12.07
C ASN A 625 24.24 -37.61 12.96
N ILE A 626 22.98 -37.40 13.33
CA ILE A 626 22.57 -36.37 14.29
C ILE A 626 21.74 -37.06 15.38
N VAL A 627 22.17 -36.92 16.63
CA VAL A 627 21.37 -37.27 17.80
C VAL A 627 21.06 -35.96 18.54
N ALA A 628 19.81 -35.52 18.51
CA ALA A 628 19.41 -34.23 19.07
C ALA A 628 18.23 -34.36 20.05
N GLN A 629 18.30 -33.62 21.14
CA GLN A 629 17.20 -33.35 22.04
C GLN A 629 16.86 -31.86 21.98
N VAL A 630 15.60 -31.56 21.67
CA VAL A 630 15.10 -30.19 21.53
C VAL A 630 13.90 -30.02 22.46
N GLU A 631 14.04 -29.17 23.47
CA GLU A 631 12.92 -28.77 24.32
C GLU A 631 12.39 -27.42 23.82
N LEU A 632 11.14 -27.42 23.34
CA LEU A 632 10.49 -26.25 22.76
C LEU A 632 9.54 -25.61 23.76
N TYR A 633 9.62 -24.28 23.90
CA TYR A 633 8.68 -23.47 24.67
C TYR A 633 7.97 -22.44 23.77
N PRO A 634 7.01 -22.86 22.92
CA PRO A 634 6.40 -22.00 21.88
C PRO A 634 5.77 -20.72 22.41
N ALA A 635 5.17 -20.76 23.62
CA ALA A 635 4.45 -19.63 24.21
C ALA A 635 5.32 -18.38 24.41
N VAL A 636 6.61 -18.57 24.67
CA VAL A 636 7.60 -17.49 24.86
C VAL A 636 8.60 -17.39 23.70
N GLY A 637 8.65 -18.41 22.84
CA GLY A 637 9.59 -18.49 21.71
C GLY A 637 10.99 -18.95 22.12
N ASP A 638 11.11 -19.63 23.26
CA ASP A 638 12.39 -20.13 23.78
C ASP A 638 12.59 -21.59 23.37
N LEU A 639 13.84 -22.02 23.31
CA LEU A 639 14.19 -23.43 23.11
C LEU A 639 15.49 -23.78 23.82
N ASP A 640 15.57 -25.02 24.30
CA ASP A 640 16.82 -25.64 24.76
C ASP A 640 17.22 -26.74 23.77
N LEU A 641 18.44 -26.67 23.26
CA LEU A 641 19.01 -27.62 22.31
C LEU A 641 20.16 -28.37 22.97
N LYS A 642 20.18 -29.69 22.86
CA LYS A 642 21.34 -30.54 23.12
C LYS A 642 21.52 -31.48 21.95
N ALA A 643 22.69 -31.54 21.34
CA ALA A 643 22.91 -32.46 20.24
C ALA A 643 24.33 -32.98 20.18
N VAL A 644 24.45 -34.17 19.61
CA VAL A 644 25.70 -34.80 19.21
C VAL A 644 25.64 -34.99 17.69
N VAL A 645 26.49 -34.27 16.97
CA VAL A 645 26.59 -34.34 15.51
C VAL A 645 27.84 -35.12 15.13
N THR A 646 27.68 -36.15 14.30
CA THR A 646 28.80 -36.94 13.76
C THR A 646 29.12 -36.48 12.35
N TYR A 647 30.30 -35.89 12.17
CA TYR A 647 30.82 -35.53 10.87
C TYR A 647 31.73 -36.63 10.34
N LYS A 648 31.60 -36.99 9.07
CA LYS A 648 32.40 -38.02 8.40
C LYS A 648 33.06 -37.45 7.16
N ASN A 649 34.34 -37.78 6.94
CA ASN A 649 35.02 -37.41 5.72
C ASN A 649 34.65 -38.39 4.60
N LEU A 650 33.76 -37.94 3.70
CA LEU A 650 33.37 -38.70 2.50
C LEU A 650 34.19 -38.30 1.26
N MET A 651 35.20 -37.45 1.42
CA MET A 651 36.08 -37.00 0.35
C MET A 651 37.22 -37.97 0.15
N PRO A 652 37.79 -38.07 -1.07
CA PRO A 652 38.98 -38.89 -1.32
C PRO A 652 40.26 -38.27 -0.74
N THR A 653 40.21 -37.02 -0.27
CA THR A 653 41.35 -36.27 0.26
C THR A 653 41.22 -36.03 1.78
N PRO A 654 42.33 -36.00 2.53
CA PRO A 654 42.31 -35.63 3.94
C PRO A 654 41.86 -34.18 4.15
N ILE A 655 41.12 -33.92 5.24
CA ILE A 655 40.63 -32.59 5.61
C ILE A 655 41.48 -32.05 6.76
N THR A 656 42.04 -30.85 6.60
CA THR A 656 42.92 -30.20 7.58
C THR A 656 42.25 -29.01 8.28
N GLU A 657 41.24 -28.41 7.67
CA GLU A 657 40.57 -27.20 8.16
C GLU A 657 39.07 -27.39 8.25
N LEU A 658 38.48 -26.91 9.34
CA LEU A 658 37.05 -26.92 9.59
C LEU A 658 36.52 -25.49 9.58
N LEU A 659 35.56 -25.24 8.69
CA LEU A 659 34.91 -23.97 8.49
C LEU A 659 33.53 -24.04 9.13
N ILE A 660 33.28 -23.23 10.15
CA ILE A 660 32.03 -23.26 10.90
C ILE A 660 31.32 -21.93 10.76
N LYS A 661 30.09 -21.97 10.24
CA LYS A 661 29.15 -20.85 10.29
C LYS A 661 28.11 -21.11 11.36
N PHE A 662 27.99 -20.20 12.33
CA PHE A 662 26.94 -20.28 13.33
C PHE A 662 25.61 -19.71 12.80
N PRO A 663 24.47 -20.14 13.35
CA PRO A 663 23.16 -19.59 13.01
C PRO A 663 23.10 -18.07 13.17
N ASN A 664 22.31 -17.42 12.30
CA ASN A 664 22.14 -15.97 12.33
C ASN A 664 21.19 -15.47 13.45
N ASP A 665 20.54 -16.35 14.20
CA ASP A 665 19.68 -15.95 15.32
C ASP A 665 20.52 -15.42 16.50
N ASP A 666 20.35 -14.13 16.83
CA ASP A 666 21.04 -13.47 17.95
C ASP A 666 20.52 -13.92 19.32
N ASP A 667 19.32 -14.49 19.39
CA ASP A 667 18.73 -14.97 20.64
C ASP A 667 19.29 -16.33 21.05
N LEU A 668 19.92 -17.05 20.11
CA LEU A 668 20.49 -18.39 20.33
C LEU A 668 21.94 -18.31 20.80
N ASN A 669 22.18 -18.79 22.02
CA ASN A 669 23.53 -18.84 22.60
C ASN A 669 23.96 -20.29 22.84
N PHE A 670 25.13 -20.67 22.31
CA PHE A 670 25.73 -21.97 22.59
C PHE A 670 26.49 -21.94 23.92
N GLN A 671 26.02 -22.71 24.90
CA GLN A 671 26.66 -22.88 26.21
C GLN A 671 27.80 -23.90 26.16
N LYS A 672 27.68 -24.92 25.31
CA LYS A 672 28.70 -25.94 25.06
C LYS A 672 28.87 -26.13 23.56
N LEU A 673 30.11 -26.13 23.10
CA LEU A 673 30.48 -26.44 21.72
C LEU A 673 31.84 -27.12 21.74
N GLN A 674 31.86 -28.46 21.79
CA GLN A 674 33.08 -29.25 21.98
C GLN A 674 33.22 -30.32 20.90
N PHE A 675 34.32 -30.25 20.16
CA PHE A 675 34.71 -31.28 19.20
C PHE A 675 35.52 -32.38 19.89
N SER A 676 35.38 -33.63 19.42
CA SER A 676 36.14 -34.78 19.95
C SER A 676 37.62 -34.76 19.56
N VAL A 677 37.98 -33.98 18.55
CA VAL A 677 39.36 -33.84 18.05
C VAL A 677 39.91 -32.48 18.50
N PRO A 678 41.16 -32.41 18.99
CA PRO A 678 41.77 -31.13 19.32
C PRO A 678 41.98 -30.30 18.05
N MET A 679 41.63 -29.02 18.14
CA MET A 679 41.66 -28.09 17.03
C MET A 679 42.00 -26.69 17.51
N LYS A 680 42.76 -25.97 16.69
CA LYS A 680 43.25 -24.62 16.99
C LYS A 680 42.49 -23.59 16.17
N LEU A 681 41.92 -22.60 16.83
CA LEU A 681 41.25 -21.47 16.16
C LEU A 681 42.31 -20.66 15.38
N ILE A 682 42.17 -20.61 14.06
CA ILE A 682 43.04 -19.80 13.19
C ILE A 682 42.50 -18.37 13.14
N LYS A 683 41.20 -18.24 12.88
CA LYS A 683 40.55 -16.94 12.68
C LYS A 683 39.08 -17.00 13.01
N ASN A 684 38.60 -15.97 13.70
CA ASN A 684 37.18 -15.78 13.99
C ASN A 684 36.69 -14.47 13.38
N TYR A 685 35.72 -14.57 12.48
CA TYR A 685 35.01 -13.44 11.89
C TYR A 685 33.68 -13.25 12.62
N LYS A 686 33.71 -12.45 13.70
CA LYS A 686 32.54 -12.23 14.57
C LYS A 686 31.34 -11.67 13.80
N ASP A 687 31.57 -10.68 12.95
CA ASP A 687 30.51 -10.01 12.16
C ASP A 687 29.76 -10.97 11.22
N PHE A 688 30.41 -12.06 10.81
CA PHE A 688 29.84 -13.07 9.91
C PHE A 688 29.39 -14.33 10.63
N LYS A 689 29.54 -14.37 11.97
CA LYS A 689 29.39 -15.57 12.79
C LYS A 689 30.12 -16.77 12.16
N PHE A 690 31.35 -16.54 11.66
CA PHE A 690 32.12 -17.53 10.89
C PHE A 690 33.49 -17.75 11.51
N SER A 691 33.84 -18.99 11.82
CA SER A 691 35.10 -19.38 12.46
C SER A 691 35.84 -20.43 11.65
N VAL A 692 37.16 -20.30 11.64
CA VAL A 692 38.09 -21.19 10.92
C VAL A 692 38.99 -21.87 11.92
N TYR A 693 38.93 -23.20 11.95
CA TYR A 693 39.72 -24.04 12.84
C TYR A 693 40.66 -24.94 12.04
N LYS A 694 41.87 -25.13 12.55
CA LYS A 694 42.82 -26.13 12.05
C LYS A 694 42.73 -27.37 12.93
N LEU A 695 42.61 -28.53 12.30
CA LEU A 695 42.70 -29.81 12.99
C LEU A 695 44.16 -30.11 13.31
N ASP A 696 44.45 -30.56 14.53
CA ASP A 696 45.83 -30.95 14.90
C ASP A 696 46.26 -32.22 14.15
N GLN A 697 45.32 -33.13 13.89
CA GLN A 697 45.50 -34.28 13.00
C GLN A 697 44.53 -34.19 11.82
N PRO A 698 45.02 -34.26 10.56
CA PRO A 698 44.16 -34.27 9.38
C PRO A 698 43.19 -35.46 9.41
N MET A 699 41.91 -35.20 9.15
CA MET A 699 40.87 -36.21 9.09
C MET A 699 40.99 -37.00 7.78
N GLN A 700 41.38 -38.27 7.85
CA GLN A 700 41.55 -39.12 6.68
C GLN A 700 40.21 -39.47 6.04
N THR A 701 40.25 -39.96 4.81
CA THR A 701 39.07 -40.46 4.11
C THR A 701 38.40 -41.57 4.92
N GLY A 702 37.14 -41.40 5.28
CA GLY A 702 36.37 -42.34 6.10
C GLY A 702 36.40 -42.08 7.61
N ASP A 703 37.32 -41.26 8.11
CA ASP A 703 37.37 -40.88 9.53
C ASP A 703 36.10 -40.15 9.96
N SER A 704 35.83 -40.15 11.26
CA SER A 704 34.67 -39.48 11.86
C SER A 704 35.06 -38.63 13.07
N MET A 705 34.39 -37.49 13.26
CA MET A 705 34.53 -36.63 14.44
C MET A 705 33.16 -36.35 15.04
N LEU A 706 33.11 -36.11 16.35
CA LEU A 706 31.89 -35.79 17.08
C LEU A 706 31.90 -34.32 17.51
N LEU A 707 30.75 -33.66 17.40
CA LEU A 707 30.48 -32.35 17.96
C LEU A 707 29.40 -32.47 19.02
N ASN A 708 29.76 -32.21 20.27
CA ASN A 708 28.83 -32.08 21.39
C ASN A 708 28.44 -30.60 21.53
N LEU A 709 27.18 -30.29 21.29
CA LEU A 709 26.65 -28.93 21.40
C LEU A 709 25.48 -28.84 22.38
N SER A 710 25.43 -27.76 23.15
CA SER A 710 24.23 -27.36 23.88
C SER A 710 24.00 -25.86 23.70
N GLY A 711 22.78 -25.49 23.34
CA GLY A 711 22.38 -24.12 23.09
C GLY A 711 21.06 -23.79 23.77
N LYS A 712 20.89 -22.50 24.09
CA LYS A 712 19.65 -21.97 24.62
C LYS A 712 19.27 -20.71 23.87
N ARG A 713 18.04 -20.66 23.40
CA ARG A 713 17.43 -19.48 22.79
C ARG A 713 16.55 -18.80 23.81
N ILE A 714 16.75 -17.49 24.02
CA ILE A 714 15.90 -16.68 24.90
C ILE A 714 15.43 -15.46 24.13
N ASN A 715 14.12 -15.39 23.87
CA ASN A 715 13.52 -14.26 23.18
C ASN A 715 13.51 -13.00 24.07
N LYS A 716 14.02 -11.87 23.55
CA LYS A 716 14.08 -10.59 24.30
C LYS A 716 13.26 -9.51 23.60
N GLY A 717 12.02 -9.31 24.06
CA GLY A 717 11.17 -8.23 23.56
C GLY A 717 10.81 -8.38 22.08
N PHE A 718 10.69 -7.27 21.35
CA PHE A 718 10.42 -7.27 19.91
C PHE A 718 11.36 -6.37 19.10
N ARG A 719 11.57 -6.72 17.82
CA ARG A 719 12.50 -6.03 16.89
C ARG A 719 11.79 -5.03 15.98
N ASN A 720 12.57 -4.11 15.38
CA ASN A 720 12.06 -3.16 14.38
C ASN A 720 11.58 -3.86 13.10
N GLY A 721 12.25 -4.93 12.66
CA GLY A 721 11.84 -5.75 11.52
C GLY A 721 10.56 -6.56 11.74
N SER A 722 10.16 -7.35 10.74
CA SER A 722 9.04 -8.28 10.89
C SER A 722 9.28 -9.27 12.04
N SER A 723 8.23 -9.61 12.78
CA SER A 723 8.30 -10.68 13.79
C SER A 723 8.74 -11.99 13.13
N ASN A 724 9.59 -12.75 13.80
CA ASN A 724 10.02 -14.05 13.29
C ASN A 724 8.84 -15.03 13.36
N VAL A 725 8.30 -15.39 12.19
CA VAL A 725 7.14 -16.29 12.07
C VAL A 725 7.48 -17.75 12.41
N SER A 726 8.77 -18.08 12.51
CA SER A 726 9.25 -19.40 12.92
C SER A 726 8.94 -19.72 14.39
N TYR A 727 8.83 -18.70 15.26
CA TYR A 727 8.62 -18.88 16.70
C TYR A 727 7.35 -18.15 17.12
N VAL A 728 6.23 -18.88 17.21
CA VAL A 728 4.91 -18.32 17.49
C VAL A 728 4.21 -19.12 18.60
N LYS A 729 3.22 -18.49 19.27
CA LYS A 729 2.67 -19.04 20.52
C LYS A 729 2.06 -20.44 20.37
N ASN A 730 1.39 -20.72 19.26
CA ASN A 730 0.77 -22.01 18.93
C ASN A 730 1.44 -22.68 17.72
N GLY A 731 2.77 -22.63 17.66
CA GLY A 731 3.52 -23.34 16.62
C GLY A 731 4.98 -22.91 16.55
N THR A 732 5.86 -23.82 16.20
CA THR A 732 7.27 -23.47 16.01
C THR A 732 7.80 -24.27 14.83
N PHE A 733 8.28 -23.56 13.82
CA PHE A 733 8.86 -24.14 12.62
C PHE A 733 10.34 -23.77 12.58
N ILE A 734 11.19 -24.76 12.80
CA ILE A 734 12.65 -24.58 12.88
C ILE A 734 13.28 -25.42 11.78
N ASN A 735 14.12 -24.78 10.97
CA ASN A 735 15.00 -25.47 10.04
C ASN A 735 16.35 -25.78 10.69
N ASN A 736 17.10 -26.70 10.09
CA ASN A 736 18.44 -27.05 10.53
C ASN A 736 19.40 -25.84 10.56
N THR A 737 19.27 -24.90 9.63
CA THR A 737 20.07 -23.67 9.54
C THR A 737 19.83 -22.69 10.68
N ASP A 738 18.69 -22.80 11.36
CA ASP A 738 18.27 -21.85 12.40
C ASP A 738 18.90 -22.17 13.76
N ILE A 739 19.22 -23.45 14.00
CA ILE A 739 19.68 -23.93 15.30
C ILE A 739 21.01 -24.70 15.28
N PHE A 740 21.43 -25.24 14.13
CA PHE A 740 22.70 -25.97 14.02
C PHE A 740 23.78 -25.15 13.30
N PRO A 741 25.04 -25.19 13.79
CA PRO A 741 26.18 -24.70 13.04
C PRO A 741 26.30 -25.43 11.70
N GLN A 742 26.47 -24.67 10.63
CA GLN A 742 26.68 -25.18 9.28
C GLN A 742 28.18 -25.27 8.99
N LEU A 743 28.57 -26.28 8.22
CA LEU A 743 29.96 -26.42 7.78
C LEU A 743 30.15 -25.81 6.39
N GLY A 744 31.27 -25.11 6.21
CA GLY A 744 31.66 -24.53 4.94
C GLY A 744 31.16 -23.11 4.69
N TYR A 745 31.58 -22.60 3.54
CA TYR A 745 31.10 -21.33 3.00
C TYR A 745 29.68 -21.50 2.45
N ASN A 746 28.76 -20.60 2.80
CA ASN A 746 27.38 -20.69 2.34
C ASN A 746 27.06 -19.52 1.38
N LYS A 747 26.76 -19.89 0.13
CA LYS A 747 26.44 -18.98 -0.98
C LYS A 747 25.11 -18.25 -0.81
N ASP A 748 24.19 -18.77 -0.01
CA ASP A 748 22.88 -18.14 0.26
C ASP A 748 23.01 -16.83 1.05
N PHE A 749 24.18 -16.58 1.65
CA PHE A 749 24.52 -15.31 2.30
C PHE A 749 25.26 -14.34 1.38
N GLU A 750 25.45 -14.69 0.11
CA GLU A 750 25.90 -13.73 -0.89
C GLU A 750 24.74 -12.81 -1.27
N LEU A 751 25.09 -11.58 -1.63
CA LEU A 751 24.14 -10.64 -2.20
C LEU A 751 23.66 -11.17 -3.56
N SER A 752 22.36 -11.42 -3.74
CA SER A 752 21.84 -12.02 -4.97
C SER A 752 21.50 -11.00 -6.06
N ASP A 753 21.04 -9.80 -5.67
CA ASP A 753 20.56 -8.79 -6.62
C ASP A 753 21.69 -8.27 -7.52
N THR A 754 21.47 -8.32 -8.84
CA THR A 754 22.52 -8.01 -9.82
C THR A 754 22.91 -6.52 -9.78
N LYS A 755 21.95 -5.62 -9.54
CA LYS A 755 22.18 -4.18 -9.50
C LYS A 755 22.95 -3.80 -8.23
N ASP A 756 22.50 -4.29 -7.08
CA ASP A 756 23.19 -4.07 -5.81
C ASP A 756 24.62 -4.64 -5.82
N ARG A 757 24.82 -5.80 -6.46
CA ARG A 757 26.15 -6.40 -6.65
C ARG A 757 27.07 -5.47 -7.44
N LYS A 758 26.59 -4.97 -8.58
CA LYS A 758 27.37 -4.08 -9.44
C LYS A 758 27.72 -2.77 -8.74
N GLY A 759 26.74 -2.12 -8.09
CA GLY A 759 26.96 -0.89 -7.31
C GLY A 759 27.98 -1.05 -6.19
N ARG A 760 28.16 -2.28 -5.68
CA ARG A 760 29.17 -2.63 -4.65
C ARG A 760 30.46 -3.25 -5.20
N GLY A 761 30.64 -3.23 -6.53
CA GLY A 761 31.83 -3.71 -7.24
C GLY A 761 31.99 -5.24 -7.25
N LEU A 762 30.89 -5.99 -7.10
CA LEU A 762 30.87 -7.44 -7.20
C LEU A 762 30.54 -7.90 -8.63
N LYS A 763 31.10 -9.05 -9.03
CA LYS A 763 30.75 -9.71 -10.30
C LYS A 763 29.32 -10.25 -10.22
N GLU A 764 28.66 -10.48 -11.35
CA GLU A 764 27.37 -11.16 -11.37
C GLU A 764 27.46 -12.53 -10.67
N GLN A 765 26.38 -12.91 -9.98
CA GLN A 765 26.33 -14.20 -9.31
C GLN A 765 26.35 -15.32 -10.37
N VAL A 766 27.21 -16.31 -10.16
CA VAL A 766 27.23 -17.49 -11.02
C VAL A 766 25.93 -18.26 -10.80
N GLY A 767 25.20 -18.53 -11.87
CA GLY A 767 23.96 -19.31 -11.81
C GLY A 767 24.20 -20.75 -11.35
N LEU A 768 23.13 -21.55 -11.34
CA LEU A 768 23.25 -22.97 -11.03
C LEU A 768 24.26 -23.66 -11.95
N PRO A 769 25.08 -24.60 -11.44
CA PRO A 769 26.01 -25.37 -12.26
C PRO A 769 25.26 -26.07 -13.41
N PRO A 770 25.90 -26.25 -14.58
CA PRO A 770 25.30 -26.99 -15.68
C PRO A 770 25.04 -28.44 -15.28
N ILE A 771 23.99 -29.05 -15.84
CA ILE A 771 23.59 -30.45 -15.55
C ILE A 771 24.73 -31.44 -15.84
N SER A 772 25.70 -31.09 -16.69
CA SER A 772 26.88 -31.90 -17.00
C SER A 772 27.95 -31.91 -15.91
N ASP A 773 27.87 -31.04 -14.91
CA ASP A 773 28.87 -30.92 -13.84
C ASP A 773 28.88 -32.18 -12.95
N ALA A 774 29.98 -32.93 -13.01
CA ALA A 774 30.14 -34.19 -12.29
C ALA A 774 30.30 -34.01 -10.78
N GLU A 775 30.78 -32.85 -10.32
CA GLU A 775 30.91 -32.55 -8.90
C GLU A 775 29.58 -32.06 -8.32
N ALA A 776 28.85 -31.22 -9.06
CA ALA A 776 27.51 -30.80 -8.67
C ALA A 776 26.54 -31.98 -8.47
N LYS A 777 26.67 -33.04 -9.29
CA LYS A 777 25.88 -34.28 -9.14
C LYS A 777 26.13 -35.06 -7.84
N ARG A 778 27.27 -34.83 -7.18
CA ARG A 778 27.63 -35.52 -5.93
C ARG A 778 27.10 -34.80 -4.68
N ILE A 779 26.52 -33.61 -4.86
CA ILE A 779 26.01 -32.75 -3.81
C ILE A 779 24.49 -32.66 -4.01
N ASN A 780 23.72 -32.90 -2.95
CA ASN A 780 22.27 -32.73 -3.03
C ASN A 780 21.89 -31.23 -3.04
N LEU A 781 20.60 -30.93 -3.26
CA LEU A 781 20.08 -29.56 -3.28
C LEU A 781 20.42 -28.74 -2.00
N PHE A 782 20.70 -29.43 -0.89
CA PHE A 782 21.00 -28.82 0.42
C PHE A 782 22.50 -28.77 0.73
N GLY A 783 23.38 -29.00 -0.26
CA GLY A 783 24.83 -28.88 -0.07
C GLY A 783 25.51 -30.06 0.61
N GLN A 784 24.80 -31.17 0.87
CA GLN A 784 25.35 -32.35 1.56
C GLN A 784 25.66 -33.51 0.60
N ARG A 785 26.63 -34.34 1.01
CA ARG A 785 26.99 -35.60 0.35
C ARG A 785 26.53 -36.78 1.21
N GLY A 786 25.77 -37.71 0.62
CA GLY A 786 25.29 -38.91 1.30
C GLY A 786 23.94 -38.76 2.03
N ARG A 787 23.55 -39.81 2.74
CA ARG A 787 22.35 -39.86 3.59
C ARG A 787 22.74 -39.66 5.05
N ILE A 788 21.84 -39.07 5.84
CA ILE A 788 22.03 -38.83 7.26
C ILE A 788 21.21 -39.82 8.09
N GLY A 789 21.81 -40.32 9.17
CA GLY A 789 21.06 -40.85 10.30
C GLY A 789 20.53 -39.69 11.15
N LEU A 790 19.26 -39.76 11.53
CA LEU A 790 18.62 -38.75 12.38
C LEU A 790 17.87 -39.45 13.51
N GLU A 791 18.28 -39.15 14.73
CA GLU A 791 17.56 -39.48 15.95
C GLU A 791 17.27 -38.15 16.66
N ILE A 792 15.99 -37.82 16.80
CA ILE A 792 15.57 -36.57 17.43
C ILE A 792 14.50 -36.83 18.47
N THR A 793 14.74 -36.28 19.67
CA THR A 793 13.82 -36.29 20.80
C THR A 793 13.33 -34.87 20.97
N ILE A 794 12.04 -34.62 20.69
CA ILE A 794 11.46 -33.29 20.82
C ILE A 794 10.51 -33.30 22.02
N GLY A 795 10.82 -32.47 23.01
CA GLY A 795 9.92 -32.14 24.10
C GLY A 795 9.21 -30.82 23.80
N THR A 796 7.94 -30.74 24.18
CA THR A 796 7.15 -29.51 24.05
C THR A 796 6.06 -29.49 25.12
N VAL A 797 5.33 -28.38 25.22
CA VAL A 797 4.26 -28.21 26.20
C VAL A 797 3.10 -29.17 25.94
N ALA A 798 2.41 -29.59 27.00
CA ALA A 798 1.25 -30.47 26.90
C ALA A 798 0.18 -29.88 25.96
N GLY A 799 -0.35 -30.72 25.06
CA GLY A 799 -1.33 -30.32 24.04
C GLY A 799 -0.74 -29.92 22.68
N GLN A 800 0.59 -29.89 22.53
CA GLN A 800 1.26 -29.74 21.23
C GLN A 800 1.71 -31.09 20.68
N THR A 801 1.72 -31.22 19.35
CA THR A 801 2.30 -32.39 18.66
C THR A 801 3.61 -31.97 17.99
N ALA A 802 4.72 -32.54 18.45
CA ALA A 802 6.00 -32.36 17.80
C ALA A 802 6.06 -33.21 16.52
N ILE A 803 6.44 -32.58 15.40
CA ILE A 803 6.61 -33.26 14.12
C ILE A 803 8.07 -33.06 13.68
N SER A 804 8.71 -34.15 13.28
CA SER A 804 10.06 -34.13 12.70
C SER A 804 10.16 -35.12 11.53
N PRO A 805 11.15 -34.96 10.64
CA PRO A 805 11.40 -35.95 9.60
C PRO A 805 11.86 -37.29 10.21
N GLY A 806 11.29 -38.40 9.75
CA GLY A 806 11.70 -39.75 10.17
C GLY A 806 10.53 -40.64 10.57
N TYR A 807 10.84 -41.76 11.23
CA TYR A 807 9.85 -42.69 11.79
C TYR A 807 9.72 -42.45 13.30
N LEU A 808 8.48 -42.34 13.79
CA LEU A 808 8.20 -42.17 15.21
C LEU A 808 8.54 -43.46 15.97
N MET A 809 9.51 -43.37 16.89
CA MET A 809 9.99 -44.52 17.67
C MET A 809 9.27 -44.67 19.01
N LYS A 810 9.07 -43.56 19.73
CA LYS A 810 8.45 -43.50 21.07
C LYS A 810 7.76 -42.16 21.27
N THR A 811 6.70 -42.17 22.08
CA THR A 811 5.99 -40.99 22.59
C THR A 811 5.79 -41.18 24.08
N TRP A 812 5.89 -40.11 24.86
CA TRP A 812 5.69 -40.13 26.31
C TRP A 812 4.69 -39.05 26.75
#